data_AF-A0A934FV09-F1
#
_entry.id   AF-A0A934FV09-F1
#
_cell.length_a   1.000
_cell.length_b   1.000
_cell.length_c   1.000
_cell.angle_alpha   90.00
_cell.angle_beta   90.00
_cell.angle_gamma   90.00
#
_symmetry.space_group_name_H-M   'P 1'
#
loop_
_entity.id
_entity.type
_entity.pdbx_description
1 polymer ?
#
loop_
_entity_poly.entity_id
_entity_poly.type
_entity_poly.pdbx_seq_one_letter_code
_entity_poly.pdbx_strand_id
1 'polypeptide(L)'
;MSTLFDSAFREVLAGVMRRARRLRAASETEDRARKRRRGVGGTFAGHRAYAPGDDLRLLDWNAFARTRELHVKVLESEHLRALTIVLDTTPSMGAGEPPRFAGARRLAALVGGIALAHLDVLTVVAGSARAHFATLRDLEALLALLDGAAMSGGGTDAPVEAGVAASRGRIVWISDFAELAEARAGLAVLAPARRRALGLLAVSGDDRGAVREPGGRSRCTGQRRRLDRWRMARVVALSFASPERLPILLAIALLFFLARPPRVERSVASAHLARWRAALQRLRRPRQTPRRLRFWLLVVATAAASFAAAGPRLAPRDGPRVLVALLDASPSMGCAEGASSAFADACARLRRTAASLPEAVELRVLLAHAAPRVLRGSRADVLAALSAAPTPDAGPSPRLDELAGALAKDEELAVWTLTDARDDGVPALGALTVFGGEVVNAGITGASILDAWPLSTFDVVLDAHAPHGPPAFHVDGAAESAAGLELVELAPSRWRATLHLLRKGTGTCRITLAAPTGDALAADDQVELLVPPPAASRIGVLHAPAGDGVDWLARAAGLLADLAGGAVVEAGPGERVDLLLVEGGRLQSAPPRGISFGTAFADGAVRHAPHVLGWDREHPLTRGLDLSELVVRRALDGAALPDGARVLIEGSTGPLAVAIDGAGGRSLHFAFALADANLPLLAAFPQLLRRALAWTAGEEALVRLVPGAWFDAAESDVSRRIVPESRHLPGFGSDGSSLAVPLLLFAALLLAWRAWA
;
A
#
# COMPACT_ATOMS: atom_id res chain seq x y z
N MET A 1 -13.98 -41.74 40.15
CA MET A 1 -13.64 -42.01 38.73
C MET A 1 -12.67 -40.93 38.29
N SER A 2 -11.52 -41.30 37.73
CA SER A 2 -10.51 -40.34 37.24
C SER A 2 -11.11 -39.44 36.15
N THR A 3 -10.95 -38.12 36.27
CA THR A 3 -11.29 -37.15 35.19
C THR A 3 -10.27 -37.20 34.05
N LEU A 4 -9.07 -37.74 34.30
CA LEU A 4 -7.99 -37.82 33.33
C LEU A 4 -8.15 -39.01 32.37
N PHE A 5 -8.57 -40.17 32.87
CA PHE A 5 -8.77 -41.41 32.10
C PHE A 5 -10.24 -41.82 32.01
N ASP A 6 -11.04 -40.94 31.41
CA ASP A 6 -12.47 -41.15 31.15
C ASP A 6 -12.76 -42.33 30.20
N SER A 7 -14.05 -42.64 30.01
CA SER A 7 -14.49 -43.72 29.12
C SER A 7 -14.03 -43.50 27.67
N ALA A 8 -14.04 -42.26 27.19
CA ALA A 8 -13.59 -41.90 25.85
C ALA A 8 -12.09 -42.21 25.65
N PHE A 9 -11.23 -41.84 26.61
CA PHE A 9 -9.81 -42.16 26.55
C PHE A 9 -9.57 -43.67 26.63
N ARG A 10 -10.30 -44.38 27.51
CA ARG A 10 -10.18 -45.85 27.64
C ARG A 10 -10.55 -46.56 26.34
N GLU A 11 -11.55 -46.09 25.60
CA GLU A 11 -11.89 -46.62 24.28
C GLU A 11 -10.77 -46.41 23.25
N VAL A 12 -10.17 -45.21 23.23
CA VAL A 12 -9.01 -44.90 22.36
C VAL A 12 -7.84 -45.81 22.69
N LEU A 13 -7.49 -45.93 23.97
CA LEU A 13 -6.41 -46.79 24.45
C LEU A 13 -6.64 -48.26 24.04
N ALA A 14 -7.85 -48.78 24.26
CA ALA A 14 -8.23 -50.13 23.85
C ALA A 14 -8.15 -50.32 22.33
N GLY A 15 -8.57 -49.32 21.54
CA GLY A 15 -8.48 -49.31 20.08
C GLY A 15 -7.03 -49.39 19.59
N VAL A 16 -6.14 -48.57 20.16
CA VAL A 16 -4.71 -48.55 19.87
C VAL A 16 -4.07 -49.91 20.22
N MET A 17 -4.36 -50.45 21.40
CA MET A 17 -3.83 -51.75 21.84
C MET A 17 -4.30 -52.91 20.96
N ARG A 18 -5.58 -52.96 20.57
CA ARG A 18 -6.12 -53.97 19.64
C ARG A 18 -5.39 -53.94 18.31
N ARG A 19 -5.16 -52.74 17.76
CA ARG A 19 -4.51 -52.56 16.46
C ARG A 19 -3.04 -52.96 16.51
N ALA A 20 -2.37 -52.63 17.61
CA ALA A 20 -0.99 -53.02 17.85
C ALA A 20 -0.84 -54.56 17.99
N ARG A 21 -1.74 -55.25 18.72
CA ARG A 21 -1.77 -56.73 18.78
C ARG A 21 -1.93 -57.40 17.41
N ARG A 22 -2.78 -56.87 16.54
CA ARG A 22 -2.97 -57.41 15.16
C ARG A 22 -1.69 -57.32 14.32
N LEU A 23 -0.90 -56.26 14.49
CA LEU A 23 0.38 -56.09 13.79
C LEU A 23 1.44 -57.09 14.29
N ARG A 24 1.40 -57.48 15.57
CA ARG A 24 2.31 -58.51 16.13
C ARG A 24 2.04 -59.90 15.55
N ALA A 25 0.77 -60.31 15.44
CA ALA A 25 0.42 -61.60 14.87
C ALA A 25 0.94 -61.76 13.42
N ALA A 26 0.87 -60.68 12.64
CA ALA A 26 1.41 -60.65 11.27
C ALA A 26 2.96 -60.68 11.23
N SER A 27 3.63 -59.99 12.16
CA SER A 27 5.10 -59.95 12.26
C SER A 27 5.71 -61.25 12.79
N GLU A 28 5.03 -61.97 13.69
CA GLU A 28 5.54 -63.23 14.28
C GLU A 28 5.56 -64.38 13.26
N THR A 29 4.61 -64.43 12.32
CA THR A 29 4.64 -65.37 11.19
C THR A 29 5.83 -65.15 10.26
N GLU A 30 6.20 -63.89 9.99
CA GLU A 30 7.38 -63.56 9.17
C GLU A 30 8.71 -63.73 9.96
N ASP A 31 8.71 -63.46 11.26
CA ASP A 31 9.89 -63.58 12.13
C ASP A 31 10.23 -65.04 12.49
N ARG A 32 9.24 -65.93 12.67
CA ARG A 32 9.49 -67.39 12.85
C ARG A 32 10.16 -68.00 11.62
N ALA A 33 9.77 -67.59 10.41
CA ALA A 33 10.42 -68.02 9.16
C ALA A 33 11.87 -67.51 9.05
N ARG A 34 12.20 -66.39 9.71
CA ARG A 34 13.55 -65.79 9.72
C ARG A 34 14.45 -66.26 10.86
N LYS A 35 13.90 -66.75 11.98
CA LYS A 35 14.61 -67.07 13.24
C LYS A 35 15.41 -68.38 13.28
N ARG A 36 15.53 -69.14 12.19
CA ARG A 36 16.42 -70.32 12.09
C ARG A 36 17.93 -70.01 12.01
N ARG A 37 18.40 -68.79 12.33
CA ARG A 37 19.82 -68.40 12.17
C ARG A 37 20.35 -67.50 13.30
N ARG A 38 20.94 -68.17 14.30
CA ARG A 38 22.13 -67.86 15.14
C ARG A 38 22.40 -66.42 15.60
N GLY A 39 22.60 -66.26 16.93
CA GLY A 39 23.43 -65.19 17.52
C GLY A 39 23.24 -64.89 19.01
N VAL A 40 23.89 -65.71 19.87
CA VAL A 40 24.51 -65.51 21.21
C VAL A 40 23.84 -64.62 22.28
N GLY A 41 23.27 -65.33 23.27
CA GLY A 41 23.08 -64.88 24.66
C GLY A 41 21.94 -65.60 25.41
N GLY A 42 21.88 -66.93 25.46
CA GLY A 42 20.87 -67.65 26.27
C GLY A 42 20.88 -69.20 26.20
N THR A 43 19.73 -69.86 26.27
CA THR A 43 19.52 -71.32 26.47
C THR A 43 20.20 -72.20 25.41
N PHE A 44 20.70 -73.37 25.80
CA PHE A 44 21.43 -74.28 24.90
C PHE A 44 20.56 -74.73 23.70
N ALA A 45 21.05 -74.47 22.48
CA ALA A 45 20.35 -74.70 21.22
C ALA A 45 21.00 -75.80 20.34
N GLY A 46 22.22 -76.23 20.65
CA GLY A 46 22.90 -77.33 19.94
C GLY A 46 24.42 -77.17 19.86
N HIS A 47 25.07 -77.98 19.02
CA HIS A 47 26.52 -77.95 18.77
C HIS A 47 26.84 -77.58 17.32
N ARG A 48 28.02 -77.03 17.10
CA ARG A 48 28.61 -76.82 15.76
C ARG A 48 30.10 -77.14 15.80
N ALA A 49 30.66 -77.68 14.71
CA ALA A 49 32.10 -77.88 14.56
C ALA A 49 32.87 -76.56 14.75
N TYR A 50 33.96 -76.62 15.51
CA TYR A 50 34.86 -75.52 15.79
C TYR A 50 35.55 -75.05 14.51
N ALA A 51 35.62 -73.73 14.34
CA ALA A 51 36.40 -73.09 13.30
C ALA A 51 37.46 -72.17 13.94
N PRO A 52 38.63 -72.01 13.31
CA PRO A 52 39.66 -71.09 13.80
C PRO A 52 39.10 -69.67 14.02
N GLY A 53 39.22 -69.16 15.25
CA GLY A 53 38.69 -67.86 15.67
C GLY A 53 37.40 -67.93 16.48
N ASP A 54 36.81 -69.12 16.67
CA ASP A 54 35.72 -69.32 17.63
C ASP A 54 36.23 -69.17 19.08
N ASP A 55 35.42 -68.59 19.97
CA ASP A 55 35.77 -68.40 21.39
C ASP A 55 35.95 -69.76 22.08
N LEU A 56 37.18 -70.03 22.51
CA LEU A 56 37.57 -71.28 23.15
C LEU A 56 36.81 -71.53 24.46
N ARG A 57 36.24 -70.49 25.08
CA ARG A 57 35.37 -70.64 26.27
C ARG A 57 34.06 -71.36 25.97
N LEU A 58 33.63 -71.39 24.71
CA LEU A 58 32.40 -72.04 24.27
C LEU A 58 32.63 -73.46 23.74
N LEU A 59 33.88 -73.97 23.78
CA LEU A 59 34.17 -75.37 23.46
C LEU A 59 33.46 -76.31 24.43
N ASP A 60 32.78 -77.32 23.87
CA ASP A 60 32.20 -78.39 24.67
C ASP A 60 33.19 -79.54 24.80
N TRP A 61 33.95 -79.54 25.90
CA TRP A 61 34.92 -80.59 26.21
C TRP A 61 34.28 -81.97 26.31
N ASN A 62 33.00 -82.06 26.69
CA ASN A 62 32.27 -83.34 26.76
C ASN A 62 31.84 -83.84 25.38
N ALA A 63 31.58 -82.94 24.43
CA ALA A 63 31.35 -83.33 23.04
C ALA A 63 32.67 -83.79 22.39
N PHE A 64 33.76 -83.05 22.62
CA PHE A 64 35.10 -83.41 22.16
C PHE A 64 35.55 -84.77 22.71
N ALA A 65 35.33 -85.05 23.99
CA ALA A 65 35.70 -86.34 24.58
C ALA A 65 35.01 -87.54 23.89
N ARG A 66 33.80 -87.32 23.35
CA ARG A 66 33.00 -88.36 22.67
C ARG A 66 33.28 -88.49 21.19
N THR A 67 33.46 -87.37 20.49
CA THR A 67 33.58 -87.37 19.02
C THR A 67 35.02 -87.17 18.53
N ARG A 68 35.96 -86.78 19.41
CA ARG A 68 37.33 -86.35 19.09
C ARG A 68 37.41 -85.19 18.07
N GLU A 69 36.29 -84.55 17.81
CA GLU A 69 36.16 -83.36 16.97
C GLU A 69 35.77 -82.17 17.85
N LEU A 70 36.44 -81.04 17.65
CA LEU A 70 36.18 -79.84 18.43
C LEU A 70 34.80 -79.28 18.07
N HIS A 71 33.93 -79.17 19.06
CA HIS A 71 32.58 -78.64 18.92
C HIS A 71 32.37 -77.46 19.87
N VAL A 72 31.69 -76.41 19.41
CA VAL A 72 31.30 -75.25 20.22
C VAL A 72 29.80 -75.27 20.54
N LYS A 73 29.44 -74.93 21.78
CA LYS A 73 28.04 -74.80 22.23
C LYS A 73 27.37 -73.62 21.54
N VAL A 74 26.19 -73.85 20.98
CA VAL A 74 25.31 -72.82 20.41
C VAL A 74 24.25 -72.47 21.43
N LEU A 75 24.14 -71.20 21.77
CA LEU A 75 23.23 -70.65 22.78
C LEU A 75 22.19 -69.70 22.12
N GLU A 76 20.91 -69.79 22.50
CA GLU A 76 19.77 -68.98 22.02
C GLU A 76 19.40 -67.89 23.04
N SER A 77 19.46 -66.61 22.68
CA SER A 77 19.14 -65.52 23.63
C SER A 77 17.66 -65.23 23.81
N GLU A 78 17.20 -65.28 25.07
CA GLU A 78 16.01 -64.54 25.48
C GLU A 78 16.38 -63.07 25.66
N HIS A 79 15.94 -62.21 24.75
CA HIS A 79 16.06 -60.76 24.92
C HIS A 79 14.75 -60.18 25.41
N LEU A 80 14.70 -59.84 26.71
CA LEU A 80 13.62 -59.05 27.28
C LEU A 80 13.58 -57.68 26.59
N ARG A 81 12.51 -57.42 25.85
CA ARG A 81 12.23 -56.10 25.29
C ARG A 81 11.76 -55.22 26.44
N ALA A 82 12.62 -54.33 26.91
CA ALA A 82 12.30 -53.45 28.02
C ALA A 82 12.20 -51.98 27.56
N LEU A 83 11.19 -51.26 28.07
CA LEU A 83 10.95 -49.83 27.85
C LEU A 83 10.90 -49.10 29.19
N THR A 84 11.52 -47.94 29.26
CA THR A 84 11.40 -47.02 30.38
C THR A 84 10.76 -45.73 29.92
N ILE A 85 9.67 -45.33 30.56
CA ILE A 85 9.03 -44.02 30.39
C ILE A 85 9.50 -43.13 31.53
N VAL A 86 10.08 -41.99 31.18
CA VAL A 86 10.41 -40.91 32.12
C VAL A 86 9.42 -39.78 31.87
N LEU A 87 8.58 -39.50 32.85
CA LEU A 87 7.60 -38.43 32.83
C LEU A 87 8.14 -37.25 33.61
N ASP A 88 8.22 -36.10 32.95
CA ASP A 88 8.54 -34.84 33.59
C ASP A 88 7.41 -34.40 34.53
N THR A 89 7.79 -34.06 35.75
CA THR A 89 6.89 -33.66 36.85
C THR A 89 7.25 -32.27 37.37
N THR A 90 8.06 -31.52 36.64
CA THR A 90 8.43 -30.14 37.02
C THR A 90 7.24 -29.19 36.99
N PRO A 91 7.31 -28.06 37.72
CA PRO A 91 6.26 -27.04 37.69
C PRO A 91 5.95 -26.47 36.29
N SER A 92 6.91 -26.47 35.35
CA SER A 92 6.68 -25.99 33.97
C SER A 92 5.61 -26.81 33.23
N MET A 93 5.46 -28.09 33.58
CA MET A 93 4.42 -28.96 33.05
C MET A 93 3.00 -28.54 33.48
N GLY A 94 2.86 -27.65 34.47
CA GLY A 94 1.58 -27.10 34.91
C GLY A 94 0.99 -26.03 33.98
N ALA A 95 1.76 -25.54 33.00
CA ALA A 95 1.31 -24.49 32.09
C ALA A 95 0.27 -24.97 31.06
N GLY A 96 -0.60 -24.05 30.62
CA GLY A 96 -1.63 -24.25 29.58
C GLY A 96 -2.97 -24.77 30.11
N GLU A 97 -4.03 -24.65 29.29
CA GLU A 97 -5.36 -25.17 29.61
C GLU A 97 -5.87 -26.08 28.47
N PRO A 98 -6.05 -27.40 28.70
CA PRO A 98 -5.70 -28.13 29.92
C PRO A 98 -4.16 -28.17 30.14
N PRO A 99 -3.71 -28.38 31.40
CA PRO A 99 -2.29 -28.37 31.74
C PRO A 99 -1.51 -29.41 30.94
N ARG A 100 -0.31 -29.03 30.45
CA ARG A 100 0.58 -29.92 29.67
C ARG A 100 0.81 -31.26 30.36
N PHE A 101 0.88 -31.27 31.69
CA PHE A 101 1.03 -32.45 32.53
C PHE A 101 -0.12 -33.47 32.36
N ALA A 102 -1.35 -33.02 32.14
CA ALA A 102 -2.48 -33.91 31.84
C ALA A 102 -2.29 -34.60 30.48
N GLY A 103 -1.85 -33.85 29.46
CA GLY A 103 -1.51 -34.41 28.14
C GLY A 103 -0.35 -35.41 28.22
N ALA A 104 0.69 -35.08 28.99
CA ALA A 104 1.86 -35.92 29.18
C ALA A 104 1.52 -37.28 29.85
N ARG A 105 0.66 -37.27 30.87
CA ARG A 105 0.15 -38.50 31.53
C ARG A 105 -0.70 -39.37 30.59
N ARG A 106 -1.57 -38.76 29.79
CA ARG A 106 -2.34 -39.47 28.74
C ARG A 106 -1.43 -40.10 27.69
N LEU A 107 -0.38 -39.38 27.27
CA LEU A 107 0.62 -39.90 26.35
C LEU A 107 1.41 -41.06 26.97
N ALA A 108 1.85 -40.93 28.22
CA ALA A 108 2.53 -42.00 28.97
C ALA A 108 1.64 -43.25 29.08
N ALA A 109 0.33 -43.08 29.30
CA ALA A 109 -0.63 -44.18 29.32
C ALA A 109 -0.80 -44.87 27.96
N LEU A 110 -0.84 -44.11 26.86
CA LEU A 110 -0.88 -44.68 25.50
C LEU A 110 0.40 -45.46 25.17
N VAL A 111 1.57 -44.88 25.42
CA VAL A 111 2.86 -45.54 25.17
C VAL A 111 3.03 -46.75 26.08
N GLY A 112 2.68 -46.63 27.36
CA GLY A 112 2.74 -47.71 28.34
C GLY A 112 1.76 -48.85 28.03
N GLY A 113 0.53 -48.55 27.62
CA GLY A 113 -0.43 -49.57 27.20
C GLY A 113 0.02 -50.33 25.95
N ILE A 114 0.64 -49.64 24.98
CA ILE A 114 1.29 -50.30 23.84
C ILE A 114 2.46 -51.16 24.32
N ALA A 115 3.29 -50.66 25.24
CA ALA A 115 4.41 -51.38 25.81
C ALA A 115 3.98 -52.68 26.52
N LEU A 116 2.99 -52.62 27.41
CA LEU A 116 2.43 -53.81 28.08
C LEU A 116 1.82 -54.82 27.10
N ALA A 117 1.38 -54.36 25.92
CA ALA A 117 0.91 -55.26 24.86
C ALA A 117 2.04 -55.89 24.02
N HIS A 118 3.28 -55.36 24.03
CA HIS A 118 4.34 -55.68 23.04
C HIS A 118 5.73 -55.98 23.63
N LEU A 119 5.97 -55.64 24.89
CA LEU A 119 7.27 -55.65 25.55
C LEU A 119 7.19 -56.50 26.83
N ASP A 120 8.35 -56.98 27.28
CA ASP A 120 8.45 -57.92 28.40
C ASP A 120 8.53 -57.19 29.74
N VAL A 121 9.02 -55.93 29.75
CA VAL A 121 9.09 -55.08 30.94
C VAL A 121 8.86 -53.61 30.58
N LEU A 122 7.98 -52.93 31.30
CA LEU A 122 7.76 -51.49 31.30
C LEU A 122 8.18 -50.92 32.67
N THR A 123 9.08 -49.96 32.66
CA THR A 123 9.39 -49.14 33.84
C THR A 123 8.79 -47.75 33.64
N VAL A 124 8.11 -47.20 34.63
CA VAL A 124 7.67 -45.79 34.61
C VAL A 124 8.31 -45.06 35.77
N VAL A 125 8.88 -43.90 35.47
CA VAL A 125 9.48 -42.96 36.44
C VAL A 125 8.74 -41.63 36.28
N ALA A 126 8.11 -41.15 37.36
CA ALA A 126 7.41 -39.88 37.42
C ALA A 126 7.78 -39.19 38.74
N GLY A 127 8.68 -38.20 38.68
CA GLY A 127 9.26 -37.59 39.87
C GLY A 127 10.00 -38.63 40.73
N SER A 128 9.65 -38.73 42.01
CA SER A 128 10.19 -39.75 42.93
C SER A 128 9.51 -41.11 42.81
N ALA A 129 8.37 -41.20 42.14
CA ALA A 129 7.63 -42.45 41.98
C ALA A 129 8.24 -43.31 40.86
N ARG A 130 8.51 -44.59 41.18
CA ARG A 130 9.00 -45.57 40.22
C ARG A 130 8.28 -46.90 40.36
N ALA A 131 7.75 -47.40 39.25
CA ALA A 131 7.09 -48.70 39.20
C ALA A 131 7.54 -49.53 37.99
N HIS A 132 7.43 -50.85 38.12
CA HIS A 132 7.70 -51.81 37.06
C HIS A 132 6.42 -52.59 36.77
N PHE A 133 6.15 -52.79 35.50
CA PHE A 133 4.98 -53.47 34.98
C PHE A 133 5.45 -54.46 33.90
N ALA A 134 4.88 -55.65 33.86
CA ALA A 134 5.35 -56.71 32.95
C ALA A 134 4.25 -57.21 32.01
N THR A 135 2.98 -57.07 32.41
CA THR A 135 1.87 -57.69 31.69
C THR A 135 0.71 -56.72 31.50
N LEU A 136 -0.19 -57.09 30.60
CA LEU A 136 -1.46 -56.37 30.39
C LEU A 136 -2.36 -56.32 31.62
N ARG A 137 -2.18 -57.23 32.59
CA ARG A 137 -2.92 -57.20 33.86
C ARG A 137 -2.54 -55.98 34.69
N ASP A 138 -1.35 -55.43 34.46
CA ASP A 138 -0.83 -54.27 35.15
C ASP A 138 -1.36 -52.95 34.56
N LEU A 139 -2.25 -52.99 33.55
CA LEU A 139 -2.74 -51.77 32.89
C LEU A 139 -3.48 -50.85 33.86
N GLU A 140 -4.35 -51.38 34.72
CA GLU A 140 -5.06 -50.55 35.72
C GLU A 140 -4.09 -50.00 36.77
N ALA A 141 -3.05 -50.76 37.15
CA ALA A 141 -2.01 -50.29 38.04
C ALA A 141 -1.15 -49.18 37.41
N LEU A 142 -0.86 -49.28 36.11
CA LEU A 142 -0.19 -48.24 35.33
C LEU A 142 -1.04 -46.96 35.26
N LEU A 143 -2.34 -47.09 34.96
CA LEU A 143 -3.25 -45.95 34.92
C LEU A 143 -3.37 -45.30 36.31
N ALA A 144 -3.47 -46.09 37.38
CA ALA A 144 -3.51 -45.59 38.75
C ALA A 144 -2.23 -44.82 39.13
N LEU A 145 -1.05 -45.34 38.75
CA LEU A 145 0.23 -44.65 38.97
C LEU A 145 0.26 -43.30 38.25
N LEU A 146 -0.15 -43.26 36.99
CA LEU A 146 -0.15 -42.03 36.20
C LEU A 146 -1.20 -41.03 36.71
N ASP A 147 -2.37 -41.50 37.13
CA ASP A 147 -3.43 -40.65 37.68
C ASP A 147 -2.98 -39.99 38.99
N GLY A 148 -2.31 -40.75 39.85
CA GLY A 148 -1.77 -40.28 41.14
C GLY A 148 -0.43 -39.55 41.06
N ALA A 149 0.20 -39.44 39.88
CA ALA A 149 1.44 -38.69 39.72
C ALA A 149 1.19 -37.19 39.93
N ALA A 150 1.95 -36.58 40.84
CA ALA A 150 1.89 -35.15 41.16
C ALA A 150 3.15 -34.42 40.66
N MET A 151 3.02 -33.11 40.40
CA MET A 151 4.18 -32.28 40.08
C MET A 151 5.02 -32.04 41.33
N SER A 152 6.35 -32.12 41.21
CA SER A 152 7.31 -31.95 42.31
C SER A 152 8.29 -30.84 42.00
N GLY A 153 8.53 -29.93 42.97
CA GLY A 153 9.37 -28.75 42.82
C GLY A 153 10.89 -28.97 42.87
N GLY A 154 11.38 -30.21 42.76
CA GLY A 154 12.81 -30.51 42.66
C GLY A 154 13.25 -30.60 41.20
N GLY A 155 14.38 -29.97 40.84
CA GLY A 155 14.90 -29.89 39.47
C GLY A 155 15.03 -31.24 38.73
N THR A 156 15.09 -31.19 37.39
CA THR A 156 14.99 -32.33 36.47
C THR A 156 16.09 -33.39 36.59
N ASP A 157 17.21 -33.09 37.24
CA ASP A 157 18.42 -33.93 37.13
C ASP A 157 18.32 -35.24 37.90
N ALA A 158 17.80 -35.24 39.14
CA ALA A 158 17.77 -36.45 39.97
C ALA A 158 16.82 -37.57 39.45
N PRO A 159 15.59 -37.28 38.98
CA PRO A 159 14.68 -38.30 38.45
C PRO A 159 15.15 -38.90 37.11
N VAL A 160 15.77 -38.07 36.25
CA VAL A 160 16.29 -38.50 34.95
C VAL A 160 17.53 -39.38 35.14
N GLU A 161 18.46 -39.00 36.00
CA GLU A 161 19.64 -39.82 36.31
C GLU A 161 19.25 -41.17 36.92
N ALA A 162 18.34 -41.19 37.90
CA ALA A 162 17.86 -42.42 38.54
C ALA A 162 17.09 -43.33 37.55
N GLY A 163 16.29 -42.74 36.65
CA GLY A 163 15.55 -43.47 35.62
C GLY A 163 16.42 -44.02 34.50
N VAL A 164 17.48 -43.29 34.12
CA VAL A 164 18.44 -43.70 33.10
C VAL A 164 19.40 -44.77 33.64
N ALA A 165 19.93 -44.61 34.85
CA ALA A 165 20.85 -45.57 35.48
C ALA A 165 20.20 -46.95 35.64
N ALA A 166 18.90 -46.98 35.93
CA ALA A 166 18.21 -48.20 36.32
C ALA A 166 17.30 -48.79 35.23
N SER A 167 17.22 -48.15 34.06
CA SER A 167 16.51 -48.68 32.91
C SER A 167 17.31 -49.82 32.27
N ARG A 168 16.60 -50.78 31.66
CA ARG A 168 17.16 -51.78 30.74
C ARG A 168 16.41 -51.57 29.42
N GLY A 169 17.09 -51.30 28.31
CA GLY A 169 16.45 -51.13 27.00
C GLY A 169 16.17 -49.68 26.56
N ARG A 170 15.01 -49.44 25.92
CA ARG A 170 14.66 -48.15 25.26
C ARG A 170 14.12 -47.15 26.28
N ILE A 171 14.34 -45.86 26.04
CA ILE A 171 13.87 -44.79 26.94
C ILE A 171 12.98 -43.83 26.16
N VAL A 172 11.81 -43.52 26.70
CA VAL A 172 10.88 -42.49 26.20
C VAL A 172 10.77 -41.42 27.27
N TRP A 173 11.20 -40.20 26.95
CA TRP A 173 11.17 -39.06 27.86
C TRP A 173 10.08 -38.08 27.39
N ILE A 174 9.11 -37.80 28.27
CA ILE A 174 7.99 -36.90 28.01
C ILE A 174 8.19 -35.66 28.87
N SER A 175 8.50 -34.52 28.25
CA SER A 175 8.86 -33.24 28.91
C SER A 175 8.52 -32.06 28.00
N ASP A 176 8.38 -30.85 28.55
CA ASP A 176 8.27 -29.61 27.79
C ASP A 176 9.63 -28.93 27.49
N PHE A 177 10.73 -29.48 28.01
CA PHE A 177 12.11 -29.02 27.82
C PHE A 177 12.31 -27.51 28.03
N ALA A 178 11.56 -26.91 28.97
CA ALA A 178 11.54 -25.47 29.21
C ALA A 178 12.93 -24.87 29.47
N GLU A 179 13.80 -25.57 30.22
CA GLU A 179 15.22 -25.21 30.39
C GLU A 179 16.14 -26.08 29.53
N LEU A 180 16.60 -25.52 28.40
CA LEU A 180 17.45 -26.22 27.42
C LEU A 180 18.83 -26.62 27.97
N ALA A 181 19.32 -25.95 29.01
CA ALA A 181 20.59 -26.26 29.67
C ALA A 181 20.49 -27.56 30.49
N GLU A 182 19.38 -27.75 31.22
CA GLU A 182 19.06 -28.96 31.97
C GLU A 182 18.79 -30.14 31.03
N ALA A 183 18.06 -29.92 29.92
CA ALA A 183 17.82 -30.94 28.90
C ALA A 183 19.13 -31.49 28.30
N ARG A 184 20.15 -30.64 28.15
CA ARG A 184 21.47 -31.04 27.61
C ARG A 184 22.28 -31.86 28.61
N ALA A 185 22.17 -31.58 29.92
CA ALA A 185 22.77 -32.40 30.99
C ALA A 185 22.13 -33.79 31.06
N GLY A 186 20.79 -33.87 31.07
CA GLY A 186 20.07 -35.15 31.04
C GLY A 186 20.31 -35.98 29.76
N LEU A 187 20.44 -35.34 28.60
CA LEU A 187 20.84 -36.00 27.34
C LEU A 187 22.31 -36.42 27.32
N ALA A 188 23.20 -35.72 28.04
CA ALA A 188 24.60 -36.11 28.17
C ALA A 188 24.75 -37.40 29.00
N VAL A 189 23.90 -37.63 30.01
CA VAL A 189 23.83 -38.90 30.77
C VAL A 189 23.37 -40.07 29.89
N LEU A 190 22.61 -39.80 28.83
CA LEU A 190 22.14 -40.82 27.87
C LEU A 190 23.20 -41.22 26.81
N ALA A 191 24.24 -40.41 26.61
CA ALA A 191 25.25 -40.61 25.57
C ALA A 191 26.20 -41.82 25.80
N PRO A 192 26.71 -42.10 27.02
CA PRO A 192 27.61 -43.23 27.27
C PRO A 192 26.93 -44.60 27.09
N ALA A 193 25.62 -44.70 27.29
CA ALA A 193 24.90 -45.97 27.34
C ALA A 193 24.51 -46.56 25.97
N ARG A 194 24.81 -45.89 24.84
CA ARG A 194 24.33 -46.25 23.48
C ARG A 194 22.82 -46.51 23.38
N ARG A 195 22.01 -45.91 24.27
CA ARG A 195 20.56 -46.11 24.33
C ARG A 195 19.85 -45.15 23.39
N ARG A 196 18.77 -45.61 22.75
CA ARG A 196 17.89 -44.75 21.95
C ARG A 196 16.87 -44.09 22.88
N ALA A 197 17.02 -42.79 23.08
CA ALA A 197 16.03 -41.94 23.73
C ALA A 197 15.12 -41.28 22.68
N LEU A 198 13.82 -41.27 22.93
CA LEU A 198 12.85 -40.46 22.19
C LEU A 198 12.30 -39.39 23.14
N GLY A 199 12.59 -38.12 22.85
CA GLY A 199 11.97 -36.98 23.53
C GLY A 199 10.63 -36.64 22.89
N LEU A 200 9.57 -36.53 23.68
CA LEU A 200 8.23 -36.13 23.25
C LEU A 200 7.85 -34.83 23.95
N LEU A 201 7.66 -33.77 23.14
CA LEU A 201 7.27 -32.43 23.59
C LEU A 201 5.75 -32.34 23.70
N ALA A 202 5.24 -32.04 24.89
CA ALA A 202 3.82 -31.75 25.10
C ALA A 202 3.57 -30.25 24.87
N VAL A 203 3.08 -29.87 23.69
CA VAL A 203 2.71 -28.48 23.36
C VAL A 203 1.21 -28.31 23.63
N SER A 204 0.85 -27.27 24.39
CA SER A 204 -0.56 -26.85 24.57
C SER A 204 -0.91 -25.73 23.59
N GLY A 205 -2.19 -25.58 23.27
CA GLY A 205 -2.68 -24.63 22.26
C GLY A 205 -2.47 -23.16 22.61
N ASP A 206 -2.21 -22.84 23.89
CA ASP A 206 -2.25 -21.47 24.42
C ASP A 206 -0.88 -20.83 24.68
N ASP A 207 0.19 -21.33 24.08
CA ASP A 207 1.54 -20.70 24.13
C ASP A 207 1.62 -19.31 23.44
N ARG A 208 0.47 -18.68 23.16
CA ARG A 208 0.33 -17.31 22.67
C ARG A 208 -0.09 -16.31 23.75
N GLY A 209 -0.41 -16.73 24.98
CA GLY A 209 -0.81 -15.81 26.06
C GLY A 209 -0.55 -16.35 27.48
N ALA A 210 -0.10 -15.46 28.37
CA ALA A 210 0.21 -15.64 29.81
C ALA A 210 1.56 -16.34 30.12
N VAL A 211 2.47 -15.76 30.93
CA VAL A 211 2.25 -15.13 32.24
C VAL A 211 2.94 -13.76 32.37
N ARG A 212 2.16 -12.71 32.67
CA ARG A 212 2.62 -11.48 33.35
C ARG A 212 2.22 -11.63 34.81
N GLU A 213 3.18 -11.69 35.73
CA GLU A 213 2.91 -11.39 37.14
C GLU A 213 3.15 -9.90 37.44
N PRO A 214 2.34 -9.29 38.31
CA PRO A 214 2.57 -7.94 38.78
C PRO A 214 3.71 -7.97 39.82
N GLY A 215 4.90 -7.47 39.45
CA GLY A 215 5.93 -7.10 40.42
C GLY A 215 7.28 -7.83 40.36
N GLY A 216 7.57 -8.65 39.36
CA GLY A 216 8.89 -9.31 39.21
C GLY A 216 9.46 -9.17 37.80
N ARG A 217 10.70 -8.69 37.66
CA ARG A 217 11.41 -8.53 36.36
C ARG A 217 11.41 -9.85 35.58
N SER A 218 10.70 -9.89 34.44
CA SER A 218 10.62 -11.04 33.54
C SER A 218 11.98 -11.45 32.96
N ARG A 219 12.34 -12.73 33.12
CA ARG A 219 13.39 -13.43 32.34
C ARG A 219 12.77 -14.42 31.34
N CYS A 220 11.81 -13.99 30.52
CA CYS A 220 11.32 -14.79 29.39
C CYS A 220 11.38 -14.05 28.04
N THR A 221 12.15 -12.97 27.93
CA THR A 221 12.42 -12.27 26.67
C THR A 221 13.63 -12.84 25.90
N GLY A 222 14.27 -13.91 26.42
CA GLY A 222 15.51 -14.47 25.87
C GLY A 222 15.37 -15.47 24.72
N GLN A 223 14.19 -16.10 24.51
CA GLN A 223 14.05 -17.15 23.49
C GLN A 223 13.75 -16.64 22.08
N ARG A 224 13.04 -15.50 21.91
CA ARG A 224 12.81 -14.91 20.58
C ARG A 224 14.07 -14.30 19.95
N ARG A 225 14.94 -13.64 20.74
CA ARG A 225 16.17 -13.00 20.22
C ARG A 225 17.28 -13.97 19.79
N ARG A 226 17.15 -15.29 20.05
CA ARG A 226 18.17 -16.29 19.65
C ARG A 226 17.79 -17.13 18.43
N LEU A 227 16.55 -17.06 17.96
CA LEU A 227 16.11 -17.75 16.73
C LEU A 227 16.33 -16.91 15.45
N ASP A 228 16.46 -15.58 15.56
CA ASP A 228 16.78 -14.70 14.42
C ASP A 228 18.20 -14.90 13.84
N ARG A 229 19.06 -15.64 14.53
CA ARG A 229 20.42 -15.94 14.04
C ARG A 229 20.47 -17.07 13.00
N TRP A 230 19.34 -17.70 12.69
CA TRP A 230 19.24 -18.76 11.68
C TRP A 230 18.30 -18.31 10.55
N ARG A 231 18.87 -17.65 9.54
CA ARG A 231 18.24 -17.41 8.23
C ARG A 231 17.97 -18.76 7.53
N MET A 232 16.93 -19.47 7.91
CA MET A 232 16.29 -20.55 7.14
C MET A 232 14.94 -20.85 7.80
N ALA A 233 13.87 -20.82 6.99
CA ALA A 233 12.46 -21.11 7.32
C ALA A 233 11.62 -19.95 7.90
N ARG A 234 10.78 -19.37 7.03
CA ARG A 234 9.53 -18.69 7.39
C ARG A 234 8.76 -19.55 8.40
N VAL A 235 8.54 -19.05 9.61
CA VAL A 235 7.66 -19.68 10.59
C VAL A 235 6.22 -19.45 10.14
N VAL A 236 5.57 -20.47 9.59
CA VAL A 236 4.14 -20.46 9.27
C VAL A 236 3.38 -20.87 10.53
N ALA A 237 2.67 -19.92 11.14
CA ALA A 237 1.80 -20.19 12.27
C ALA A 237 0.50 -20.86 11.78
N LEU A 238 0.34 -22.15 12.09
CA LEU A 238 -0.84 -22.94 11.76
C LEU A 238 -1.74 -23.06 12.99
N SER A 239 -3.04 -22.85 12.83
CA SER A 239 -4.07 -23.12 13.84
C SER A 239 -4.89 -24.33 13.42
N PHE A 240 -5.16 -25.28 14.31
CA PHE A 240 -5.89 -26.51 13.99
C PHE A 240 -7.31 -26.44 14.56
N ALA A 241 -8.32 -26.69 13.74
CA ALA A 241 -9.71 -26.72 14.16
C ALA A 241 -10.06 -27.94 15.04
N SER A 242 -9.26 -29.01 14.98
CA SER A 242 -9.51 -30.29 15.69
C SER A 242 -8.19 -30.95 16.14
N PRO A 243 -7.49 -30.36 17.14
CA PRO A 243 -6.17 -30.84 17.60
C PRO A 243 -6.17 -32.27 18.16
N GLU A 244 -7.31 -32.78 18.62
CA GLU A 244 -7.50 -34.14 19.15
C GLU A 244 -7.25 -35.26 18.13
N ARG A 245 -7.13 -34.94 16.84
CA ARG A 245 -6.87 -35.90 15.75
C ARG A 245 -5.37 -36.09 15.43
N LEU A 246 -4.49 -35.22 15.94
CA LEU A 246 -3.01 -35.37 15.81
C LEU A 246 -2.40 -36.66 16.42
N PRO A 247 -2.92 -37.28 17.49
CA PRO A 247 -2.31 -38.47 18.10
C PRO A 247 -2.23 -39.68 17.17
N ILE A 248 -3.08 -39.76 16.14
CA ILE A 248 -3.08 -40.84 15.14
C ILE A 248 -1.80 -40.79 14.28
N LEU A 249 -1.31 -39.58 13.97
CA LEU A 249 -0.04 -39.34 13.27
C LEU A 249 1.15 -39.79 14.13
N LEU A 250 1.12 -39.48 15.44
CA LEU A 250 2.16 -39.91 16.38
C LEU A 250 2.13 -41.43 16.57
N ALA A 251 0.96 -42.06 16.64
CA ALA A 251 0.82 -43.50 16.80
C ALA A 251 1.44 -44.28 15.63
N ILE A 252 1.30 -43.80 14.39
CA ILE A 252 1.90 -44.45 13.21
C ILE A 252 3.43 -44.28 13.21
N ALA A 253 3.94 -43.09 13.53
CA ALA A 253 5.37 -42.82 13.64
C ALA A 253 6.03 -43.58 14.83
N LEU A 254 5.33 -43.67 15.96
CA LEU A 254 5.75 -44.37 17.17
C LEU A 254 5.72 -45.88 16.97
N LEU A 255 4.68 -46.43 16.33
CA LEU A 255 4.63 -47.83 15.91
C LEU A 255 5.78 -48.16 14.97
N PHE A 256 6.15 -47.27 14.06
CA PHE A 256 7.29 -47.45 13.15
C PHE A 256 8.65 -47.36 13.87
N PHE A 257 8.81 -46.46 14.84
CA PHE A 257 9.99 -46.39 15.71
C PHE A 257 10.14 -47.66 16.57
N LEU A 258 9.03 -48.14 17.13
CA LEU A 258 8.98 -49.34 17.97
C LEU A 258 9.19 -50.63 17.17
N ALA A 259 8.67 -50.72 15.95
CA ALA A 259 8.77 -51.90 15.07
C ALA A 259 10.14 -52.05 14.37
N ARG A 260 11.01 -51.02 14.36
CA ARG A 260 12.36 -51.16 13.80
C ARG A 260 13.25 -51.99 14.74
N PRO A 261 13.80 -53.14 14.32
CA PRO A 261 14.79 -53.86 15.11
C PRO A 261 16.04 -52.98 15.31
N PRO A 262 16.73 -53.06 16.47
CA PRO A 262 18.01 -52.38 16.65
C PRO A 262 18.99 -52.82 15.57
N ARG A 263 19.80 -51.89 15.04
CA ARG A 263 20.85 -52.25 14.09
C ARG A 263 21.91 -53.01 14.86
N VAL A 264 22.07 -54.30 14.55
CA VAL A 264 23.22 -55.08 14.98
C VAL A 264 24.41 -54.62 14.15
N GLU A 265 25.33 -53.87 14.75
CA GLU A 265 26.68 -53.77 14.19
C GLU A 265 27.35 -55.13 14.37
N ARG A 266 27.57 -55.83 13.25
CA ARG A 266 28.44 -57.00 13.22
C ARG A 266 29.79 -56.55 12.68
N SER A 267 30.80 -56.50 13.54
CA SER A 267 32.19 -56.61 13.08
C SER A 267 32.41 -58.06 12.67
N VAL A 268 32.76 -58.27 11.40
CA VAL A 268 33.13 -59.59 10.88
C VAL A 268 34.51 -59.44 10.25
N ALA A 269 35.55 -59.95 10.93
CA ALA A 269 36.85 -60.13 10.31
C ALA A 269 36.76 -61.37 9.41
N SER A 270 36.84 -61.18 8.09
CA SER A 270 36.81 -62.29 7.12
C SER A 270 37.69 -61.94 5.92
N ALA A 271 38.63 -62.82 5.59
CA ALA A 271 39.51 -62.72 4.42
C ALA A 271 38.76 -62.89 3.07
N HIS A 272 37.46 -63.19 3.07
CA HIS A 272 36.66 -63.43 1.86
C HIS A 272 35.48 -62.46 1.69
N LEU A 273 35.49 -61.33 2.42
CA LEU A 273 34.43 -60.30 2.40
C LEU A 273 34.09 -59.82 0.97
N ALA A 274 35.09 -59.73 0.08
CA ALA A 274 34.90 -59.30 -1.31
C ALA A 274 34.09 -60.31 -2.14
N ARG A 275 34.38 -61.61 -2.03
CA ARG A 275 33.67 -62.67 -2.77
C ARG A 275 32.24 -62.86 -2.25
N TRP A 276 32.03 -62.73 -0.95
CA TRP A 276 30.68 -62.78 -0.36
C TRP A 276 29.82 -61.56 -0.74
N ARG A 277 30.44 -60.36 -0.86
CA ARG A 277 29.77 -59.16 -1.39
C ARG A 277 29.36 -59.33 -2.85
N ALA A 278 30.22 -59.91 -3.69
CA ALA A 278 29.92 -60.17 -5.09
C ALA A 278 28.78 -61.20 -5.27
N ALA A 279 28.75 -62.26 -4.46
CA ALA A 279 27.67 -63.25 -4.47
C ALA A 279 26.33 -62.67 -3.98
N LEU A 280 26.34 -61.85 -2.92
CA LEU A 280 25.16 -61.13 -2.43
C LEU A 280 24.62 -60.09 -3.41
N GLN A 281 25.50 -59.45 -4.20
CA GLN A 281 25.10 -58.52 -5.25
C GLN A 281 24.46 -59.25 -6.44
N ARG A 282 24.96 -60.44 -6.80
CA ARG A 282 24.38 -61.28 -7.87
C ARG A 282 23.02 -61.89 -7.49
N LEU A 283 22.81 -62.22 -6.20
CA LEU A 283 21.55 -62.77 -5.69
C LEU A 283 20.46 -61.71 -5.42
N ARG A 284 20.79 -60.42 -5.51
CA ARG A 284 19.85 -59.31 -5.32
C ARG A 284 19.41 -58.70 -6.64
N ARG A 285 18.59 -59.42 -7.40
CA ARG A 285 17.55 -58.79 -8.24
C ARG A 285 16.20 -59.41 -7.89
N PRO A 286 15.24 -58.54 -7.54
CA PRO A 286 14.20 -58.27 -8.52
C PRO A 286 13.96 -56.77 -8.75
N ARG A 287 13.45 -56.43 -9.93
CA ARG A 287 12.66 -55.21 -10.15
C ARG A 287 11.39 -55.35 -9.31
N GLN A 288 11.42 -54.84 -8.10
CA GLN A 288 10.24 -54.31 -7.42
C GLN A 288 10.53 -52.82 -7.29
N THR A 289 9.63 -51.94 -7.78
CA THR A 289 9.64 -50.56 -7.30
C THR A 289 9.77 -50.62 -5.79
N PRO A 290 10.69 -49.86 -5.18
CA PRO A 290 11.10 -50.15 -3.81
C PRO A 290 9.84 -50.10 -2.96
N ARG A 291 9.43 -51.21 -2.36
CA ARG A 291 8.28 -51.29 -1.44
C ARG A 291 8.30 -50.13 -0.42
N ARG A 292 9.49 -49.60 -0.15
CA ARG A 292 9.76 -48.39 0.62
C ARG A 292 9.16 -47.11 0.01
N LEU A 293 9.23 -46.86 -1.30
CA LEU A 293 8.65 -45.68 -1.93
C LEU A 293 7.11 -45.73 -1.87
N ARG A 294 6.49 -46.83 -2.29
CA ARG A 294 5.03 -47.02 -2.14
C ARG A 294 4.58 -46.86 -0.69
N PHE A 295 5.38 -47.37 0.25
CA PHE A 295 5.13 -47.20 1.68
C PHE A 295 5.26 -45.74 2.13
N TRP A 296 6.33 -45.04 1.76
CA TRP A 296 6.52 -43.62 2.10
C TRP A 296 5.46 -42.72 1.47
N LEU A 297 5.04 -42.99 0.23
CA LEU A 297 3.94 -42.27 -0.41
C LEU A 297 2.64 -42.42 0.37
N LEU A 298 2.35 -43.62 0.90
CA LEU A 298 1.18 -43.80 1.78
C LEU A 298 1.35 -43.12 3.13
N VAL A 299 2.55 -43.17 3.74
CA VAL A 299 2.81 -42.46 5.00
C VAL A 299 2.60 -40.96 4.83
N VAL A 300 3.13 -40.37 3.76
CA VAL A 300 2.97 -38.94 3.47
C VAL A 300 1.52 -38.61 3.08
N ALA A 301 0.85 -39.46 2.29
CA ALA A 301 -0.56 -39.24 1.95
C ALA A 301 -1.49 -39.34 3.17
N THR A 302 -1.26 -40.32 4.04
CA THR A 302 -2.03 -40.48 5.29
C THR A 302 -1.74 -39.33 6.24
N ALA A 303 -0.49 -38.87 6.29
CA ALA A 303 -0.13 -37.68 7.05
C ALA A 303 -0.83 -36.44 6.52
N ALA A 304 -0.80 -36.19 5.20
CA ALA A 304 -1.48 -35.06 4.57
C ALA A 304 -3.00 -35.09 4.75
N ALA A 305 -3.65 -36.26 4.60
CA ALA A 305 -5.08 -36.44 4.84
C ALA A 305 -5.45 -36.24 6.33
N SER A 306 -4.61 -36.73 7.25
CA SER A 306 -4.81 -36.50 8.69
C SER A 306 -4.62 -35.03 9.05
N PHE A 307 -3.64 -34.37 8.43
CA PHE A 307 -3.43 -32.94 8.57
C PHE A 307 -4.64 -32.18 8.04
N ALA A 308 -5.17 -32.52 6.86
CA ALA A 308 -6.39 -31.93 6.35
C ALA A 308 -7.60 -32.12 7.27
N ALA A 309 -7.76 -33.31 7.86
CA ALA A 309 -8.83 -33.64 8.79
C ALA A 309 -8.73 -32.91 10.15
N ALA A 310 -7.55 -32.38 10.50
CA ALA A 310 -7.33 -31.51 11.65
C ALA A 310 -7.68 -30.03 11.36
N GLY A 311 -8.05 -29.70 10.13
CA GLY A 311 -8.47 -28.36 9.71
C GLY A 311 -7.43 -27.26 9.93
N PRO A 312 -6.18 -27.40 9.43
CA PRO A 312 -5.14 -26.39 9.55
C PRO A 312 -5.59 -25.14 8.80
N ARG A 313 -5.75 -24.06 9.54
CA ARG A 313 -5.92 -22.72 9.01
C ARG A 313 -4.60 -21.98 9.13
N LEU A 314 -4.23 -21.26 8.08
CA LEU A 314 -3.21 -20.24 8.21
C LEU A 314 -3.71 -19.20 9.22
N ALA A 315 -2.85 -18.70 10.11
CA ALA A 315 -3.27 -17.65 11.03
C ALA A 315 -3.78 -16.44 10.22
N PRO A 316 -4.87 -15.79 10.66
CA PRO A 316 -5.27 -14.53 10.08
C PRO A 316 -4.10 -13.54 10.18
N ARG A 317 -3.91 -12.77 9.11
CA ARG A 317 -2.93 -11.68 9.11
C ARG A 317 -3.65 -10.42 9.52
N ASP A 318 -3.10 -9.71 10.49
CA ASP A 318 -3.49 -8.34 10.79
C ASP A 318 -3.01 -7.44 9.66
N GLY A 319 -3.87 -6.56 9.18
CA GLY A 319 -3.61 -5.65 8.08
C GLY A 319 -4.88 -4.95 7.61
N PRO A 320 -4.74 -3.91 6.78
CA PRO A 320 -5.87 -3.13 6.28
C PRO A 320 -6.89 -4.02 5.56
N ARG A 321 -8.17 -3.72 5.77
CA ARG A 321 -9.31 -4.46 5.21
C ARG A 321 -9.96 -3.74 4.03
N VAL A 322 -9.63 -2.48 3.82
CA VAL A 322 -10.10 -1.70 2.68
C VAL A 322 -8.89 -1.16 1.93
N LEU A 323 -8.87 -1.38 0.62
CA LEU A 323 -7.95 -0.71 -0.29
C LEU A 323 -8.68 0.45 -0.97
N VAL A 324 -8.18 1.67 -0.75
CA VAL A 324 -8.60 2.85 -1.50
C VAL A 324 -7.54 3.13 -2.56
N ALA A 325 -7.88 2.86 -3.82
CA ALA A 325 -7.05 3.21 -4.97
C ALA A 325 -7.43 4.62 -5.45
N LEU A 326 -6.50 5.57 -5.30
CA LEU A 326 -6.57 6.90 -5.89
C LEU A 326 -5.98 6.79 -7.29
N LEU A 327 -6.84 6.78 -8.30
CA LEU A 327 -6.43 6.74 -9.70
C LEU A 327 -6.47 8.15 -10.26
N ASP A 328 -5.30 8.68 -10.58
CA ASP A 328 -5.15 9.95 -11.29
C ASP A 328 -5.78 9.84 -12.67
N ALA A 329 -6.70 10.75 -12.97
CA ALA A 329 -7.40 10.85 -14.24
C ALA A 329 -7.17 12.22 -14.90
N SER A 330 -6.04 12.85 -14.59
CA SER A 330 -5.57 14.07 -15.23
C SER A 330 -5.40 13.90 -16.75
N PRO A 331 -5.44 14.99 -17.51
CA PRO A 331 -5.11 14.98 -18.93
C PRO A 331 -3.74 14.36 -19.23
N SER A 332 -2.75 14.62 -18.38
CA SER A 332 -1.36 14.12 -18.52
C SER A 332 -1.26 12.59 -18.45
N MET A 333 -2.17 11.94 -17.74
CA MET A 333 -2.30 10.47 -17.71
C MET A 333 -2.84 9.91 -19.04
N GLY A 334 -3.55 10.74 -19.81
CA GLY A 334 -4.08 10.42 -21.14
C GLY A 334 -3.01 10.36 -22.24
N CYS A 335 -1.86 10.99 -22.04
CA CYS A 335 -0.75 10.99 -22.98
C CYS A 335 -0.32 9.55 -23.31
N ALA A 336 -0.26 9.22 -24.60
CA ALA A 336 0.12 7.88 -25.07
C ALA A 336 1.62 7.80 -25.39
N GLU A 337 2.31 6.82 -24.79
CA GLU A 337 3.66 6.42 -25.23
C GLU A 337 3.53 5.16 -26.09
N GLY A 338 3.55 5.34 -27.41
CA GLY A 338 3.45 4.21 -28.34
C GLY A 338 2.05 3.59 -28.36
N ALA A 339 1.86 2.41 -27.76
CA ALA A 339 0.63 1.61 -27.89
C ALA A 339 -0.37 1.75 -26.72
N SER A 340 0.02 2.37 -25.60
CA SER A 340 -0.83 2.58 -24.42
C SER A 340 -0.55 3.93 -23.74
N SER A 341 -1.57 4.48 -23.06
CA SER A 341 -1.41 5.65 -22.19
C SER A 341 -1.06 5.27 -20.76
N ALA A 342 -0.47 6.20 -20.01
CA ALA A 342 -0.17 6.00 -18.59
C ALA A 342 -1.43 5.62 -17.78
N PHE A 343 -2.58 6.21 -18.12
CA PHE A 343 -3.89 5.87 -17.57
C PHE A 343 -4.31 4.43 -17.87
N ALA A 344 -4.13 3.97 -19.11
CA ALA A 344 -4.46 2.61 -19.51
C ALA A 344 -3.60 1.59 -18.76
N ASP A 345 -2.31 1.88 -18.59
CA ASP A 345 -1.37 1.06 -17.84
C ASP A 345 -1.66 1.06 -16.33
N ALA A 346 -2.06 2.20 -15.78
CA ALA A 346 -2.54 2.31 -14.40
C ALA A 346 -3.80 1.47 -14.18
N CYS A 347 -4.79 1.55 -15.08
CA CYS A 347 -5.99 0.72 -15.05
C CYS A 347 -5.66 -0.78 -15.16
N ALA A 348 -4.73 -1.17 -16.03
CA ALA A 348 -4.29 -2.55 -16.19
C ALA A 348 -3.53 -3.06 -14.96
N ARG A 349 -2.72 -2.20 -14.32
CA ARG A 349 -2.03 -2.51 -13.07
C ARG A 349 -3.02 -2.68 -11.91
N LEU A 350 -3.98 -1.76 -11.78
CA LEU A 350 -5.04 -1.82 -10.78
C LEU A 350 -5.86 -3.11 -10.94
N ARG A 351 -6.26 -3.48 -12.16
CA ARG A 351 -6.99 -4.73 -12.45
C ARG A 351 -6.20 -5.97 -12.03
N ARG A 352 -4.91 -6.05 -12.39
CA ARG A 352 -4.03 -7.17 -11.98
C ARG A 352 -3.89 -7.28 -10.47
N THR A 353 -3.71 -6.16 -9.78
CA THR A 353 -3.60 -6.12 -8.32
C THR A 353 -4.93 -6.53 -7.68
N ALA A 354 -6.05 -5.96 -8.13
CA ALA A 354 -7.39 -6.26 -7.63
C ALA A 354 -7.77 -7.75 -7.77
N ALA A 355 -7.36 -8.40 -8.86
CA ALA A 355 -7.55 -9.84 -9.05
C ALA A 355 -6.75 -10.70 -8.04
N SER A 356 -5.66 -10.15 -7.51
CA SER A 356 -4.81 -10.82 -6.51
C SER A 356 -5.19 -10.51 -5.05
N LEU A 357 -6.11 -9.58 -4.81
CA LEU A 357 -6.53 -9.20 -3.46
C LEU A 357 -7.34 -10.32 -2.79
N PRO A 358 -7.14 -10.60 -1.49
CA PRO A 358 -8.00 -11.50 -0.72
C PRO A 358 -9.47 -11.10 -0.85
N GLU A 359 -10.41 -12.06 -0.88
CA GLU A 359 -11.86 -11.77 -0.98
C GLU A 359 -12.37 -10.87 0.15
N ALA A 360 -11.80 -10.98 1.34
CA ALA A 360 -12.17 -10.18 2.50
C ALA A 360 -11.81 -8.69 2.40
N VAL A 361 -11.00 -8.28 1.42
CA VAL A 361 -10.56 -6.89 1.26
C VAL A 361 -11.55 -6.13 0.39
N GLU A 362 -12.14 -5.06 0.91
CA GLU A 362 -12.98 -4.17 0.11
C GLU A 362 -12.09 -3.31 -0.82
N LEU A 363 -12.44 -3.19 -2.10
CA LEU A 363 -11.76 -2.30 -3.05
C LEU A 363 -12.64 -1.09 -3.33
N ARG A 364 -12.13 0.11 -3.06
CA ARG A 364 -12.73 1.39 -3.43
C ARG A 364 -11.79 2.08 -4.41
N VAL A 365 -12.31 2.54 -5.54
CA VAL A 365 -11.53 3.29 -6.52
C VAL A 365 -12.09 4.70 -6.61
N LEU A 366 -11.23 5.67 -6.37
CA LEU A 366 -11.54 7.09 -6.51
C LEU A 366 -10.80 7.59 -7.75
N LEU A 367 -11.58 8.03 -8.73
CA LEU A 367 -11.07 8.71 -9.91
C LEU A 367 -10.84 10.17 -9.52
N ALA A 368 -9.58 10.60 -9.52
CA ALA A 368 -9.21 11.98 -9.29
C ALA A 368 -9.31 12.74 -10.62
N HIS A 369 -10.47 13.34 -10.84
CA HIS A 369 -10.74 14.28 -11.93
C HIS A 369 -11.25 15.58 -11.32
N ALA A 370 -11.50 16.62 -12.12
CA ALA A 370 -12.02 17.90 -11.64
C ALA A 370 -13.26 17.80 -10.73
N ALA A 371 -14.06 16.74 -10.87
CA ALA A 371 -15.28 16.49 -10.08
C ALA A 371 -15.29 15.10 -9.40
N PRO A 372 -14.32 14.76 -8.52
CA PRO A 372 -13.90 13.40 -8.20
C PRO A 372 -15.03 12.38 -7.99
N ARG A 373 -14.93 11.24 -8.67
CA ARG A 373 -15.95 10.19 -8.73
C ARG A 373 -15.44 8.93 -8.05
N VAL A 374 -16.27 8.39 -7.16
CA VAL A 374 -16.01 7.11 -6.51
C VAL A 374 -16.73 6.00 -7.28
N LEU A 375 -15.98 5.01 -7.75
CA LEU A 375 -16.55 3.78 -8.28
C LEU A 375 -17.01 2.93 -7.09
N ARG A 376 -18.32 2.67 -7.03
CA ARG A 376 -18.98 1.88 -5.97
C ARG A 376 -19.55 0.59 -6.55
N GLY A 377 -19.70 -0.43 -5.71
CA GLY A 377 -20.31 -1.71 -6.08
C GLY A 377 -19.48 -2.90 -5.63
N SER A 378 -19.80 -4.09 -6.14
CA SER A 378 -18.98 -5.28 -5.93
C SER A 378 -17.63 -5.13 -6.65
N ARG A 379 -16.64 -5.95 -6.27
CA ARG A 379 -15.33 -5.96 -6.95
C ARG A 379 -15.46 -6.20 -8.45
N ALA A 380 -16.42 -7.02 -8.88
CA ALA A 380 -16.70 -7.27 -10.29
C ALA A 380 -17.24 -6.00 -10.99
N ASP A 381 -18.14 -5.26 -10.32
CA ASP A 381 -18.71 -4.01 -10.87
C ASP A 381 -17.64 -2.94 -11.04
N VAL A 382 -16.75 -2.79 -10.05
CA VAL A 382 -15.63 -1.83 -10.11
C VAL A 382 -14.66 -2.20 -11.24
N LEU A 383 -14.35 -3.49 -11.42
CA LEU A 383 -13.48 -3.94 -12.51
C LEU A 383 -14.12 -3.80 -13.89
N ALA A 384 -15.44 -4.03 -13.99
CA ALA A 384 -16.21 -3.80 -15.20
C ALA A 384 -16.26 -2.31 -15.55
N ALA A 385 -16.49 -1.43 -14.57
CA ALA A 385 -16.46 0.01 -14.74
C ALA A 385 -15.08 0.52 -15.21
N LEU A 386 -13.99 -0.01 -14.65
CA LEU A 386 -12.62 0.27 -15.13
C LEU A 386 -12.35 -0.25 -16.55
N SER A 387 -13.05 -1.30 -16.98
CA SER A 387 -12.90 -1.88 -18.32
C SER A 387 -13.77 -1.19 -19.37
N ALA A 388 -14.83 -0.50 -18.96
CA ALA A 388 -15.69 0.32 -19.81
C ALA A 388 -15.04 1.65 -20.24
N ALA A 389 -13.70 1.76 -20.12
CA ALA A 389 -12.85 2.88 -20.53
C ALA A 389 -13.32 4.24 -19.98
N PRO A 390 -13.16 4.50 -18.66
CA PRO A 390 -13.13 5.89 -18.20
C PRO A 390 -12.03 6.63 -18.96
N THR A 391 -12.36 7.73 -19.61
CA THR A 391 -11.36 8.61 -20.23
C THR A 391 -10.84 9.58 -19.17
N PRO A 392 -9.55 9.93 -19.19
CA PRO A 392 -9.05 11.07 -18.43
C PRO A 392 -9.89 12.31 -18.78
N ASP A 393 -10.19 13.12 -17.77
CA ASP A 393 -11.01 14.31 -17.91
C ASP A 393 -10.13 15.49 -18.35
N ALA A 394 -10.73 16.48 -19.02
CA ALA A 394 -10.03 17.66 -19.53
C ALA A 394 -9.91 18.79 -18.48
N GLY A 395 -10.05 18.48 -17.19
CA GLY A 395 -9.97 19.45 -16.10
C GLY A 395 -8.87 19.10 -15.09
N PRO A 396 -8.39 20.09 -14.31
CA PRO A 396 -7.25 19.89 -13.41
C PRO A 396 -7.55 18.85 -12.34
N SER A 397 -6.56 17.99 -12.06
CA SER A 397 -6.68 16.96 -11.03
C SER A 397 -6.75 17.60 -9.64
N PRO A 398 -7.57 17.05 -8.71
CA PRO A 398 -7.57 17.47 -7.33
C PRO A 398 -6.24 17.06 -6.67
N ARG A 399 -5.76 17.88 -5.73
CA ARG A 399 -4.53 17.67 -4.96
C ARG A 399 -4.48 16.26 -4.34
N LEU A 400 -3.72 15.37 -4.98
CA LEU A 400 -3.65 13.95 -4.63
C LEU A 400 -3.00 13.74 -3.25
N ASP A 401 -2.05 14.58 -2.88
CA ASP A 401 -1.39 14.63 -1.57
C ASP A 401 -2.39 14.90 -0.43
N GLU A 402 -3.30 15.86 -0.61
CA GLU A 402 -4.33 16.19 0.37
C GLU A 402 -5.34 15.05 0.53
N LEU A 403 -5.82 14.49 -0.59
CA LEU A 403 -6.75 13.35 -0.59
C LEU A 403 -6.13 12.12 0.06
N ALA A 404 -4.89 11.79 -0.29
CA ALA A 404 -4.16 10.68 0.31
C ALA A 404 -3.89 10.91 1.79
N GLY A 405 -3.51 12.13 2.19
CA GLY A 405 -3.26 12.51 3.58
C GLY A 405 -4.51 12.47 4.46
N ALA A 406 -5.68 12.82 3.91
CA ALA A 406 -6.96 12.69 4.62
C ALA A 406 -7.33 11.22 4.87
N LEU A 407 -7.11 10.35 3.89
CA LEU A 407 -7.44 8.93 3.95
C LEU A 407 -6.43 8.10 4.75
N ALA A 408 -5.16 8.49 4.76
CA ALA A 408 -4.08 7.75 5.42
C ALA A 408 -4.11 7.81 6.97
N LYS A 409 -5.07 8.52 7.57
CA LYS A 409 -5.25 8.62 9.03
C LYS A 409 -5.92 7.39 9.64
N ASP A 410 -6.57 6.55 8.84
CA ASP A 410 -7.30 5.38 9.29
C ASP A 410 -6.44 4.12 9.11
N GLU A 411 -6.13 3.44 10.22
CA GLU A 411 -5.29 2.23 10.22
C GLU A 411 -5.97 1.02 9.55
N GLU A 412 -7.29 1.06 9.31
CA GLU A 412 -7.99 0.01 8.56
C GLU A 412 -7.89 0.18 7.03
N LEU A 413 -7.43 1.34 6.55
CA LEU A 413 -7.33 1.69 5.15
C LEU A 413 -5.89 1.55 4.62
N ALA A 414 -5.74 0.87 3.49
CA ALA A 414 -4.56 1.03 2.65
C ALA A 414 -4.88 2.04 1.54
N VAL A 415 -4.10 3.12 1.47
CA VAL A 415 -4.20 4.08 0.36
C VAL A 415 -3.14 3.75 -0.70
N TRP A 416 -3.56 3.69 -1.96
CA TRP A 416 -2.68 3.45 -3.10
C TRP A 416 -2.93 4.48 -4.20
N THR A 417 -1.93 5.32 -4.46
CA THR A 417 -1.99 6.33 -5.52
C THR A 417 -1.32 5.82 -6.79
N LEU A 418 -2.02 5.97 -7.92
CA LEU A 418 -1.54 5.68 -9.27
C LEU A 418 -1.56 6.99 -10.06
N THR A 419 -0.39 7.51 -10.44
CA THR A 419 -0.21 8.83 -11.09
C THR A 419 1.02 8.80 -12.01
N ASP A 420 1.23 9.83 -12.82
CA ASP A 420 2.45 10.05 -13.62
C ASP A 420 3.51 10.90 -12.89
N ALA A 421 3.17 11.45 -11.71
CA ALA A 421 4.02 12.28 -10.85
C ALA A 421 4.53 13.56 -11.53
N ARG A 422 3.68 14.19 -12.35
CA ARG A 422 3.97 15.46 -13.03
C ARG A 422 3.48 16.69 -12.25
N ASP A 423 2.46 16.53 -11.41
CA ASP A 423 2.03 17.53 -10.44
C ASP A 423 2.93 17.51 -9.17
N ASP A 424 3.15 18.68 -8.58
CA ASP A 424 3.88 18.89 -7.32
C ASP A 424 3.14 18.27 -6.10
N GLY A 425 1.89 17.80 -6.28
CA GLY A 425 1.04 17.13 -5.29
C GLY A 425 1.28 15.62 -5.06
N VAL A 426 2.50 15.09 -5.26
CA VAL A 426 2.75 13.65 -5.02
C VAL A 426 2.63 13.32 -3.52
N PRO A 427 1.77 12.36 -3.11
CA PRO A 427 1.58 12.02 -1.71
C PRO A 427 2.87 11.57 -1.01
N ALA A 428 3.09 12.01 0.23
CA ALA A 428 4.19 11.54 1.06
C ALA A 428 3.90 10.20 1.77
N LEU A 429 2.62 9.86 1.94
CA LEU A 429 2.15 8.68 2.66
C LEU A 429 1.42 7.70 1.73
N GLY A 430 1.30 6.45 2.14
CA GLY A 430 0.62 5.40 1.36
C GLY A 430 1.46 4.80 0.23
N ALA A 431 0.91 3.78 -0.43
CA ALA A 431 1.54 3.16 -1.59
C ALA A 431 1.46 4.10 -2.80
N LEU A 432 2.49 4.10 -3.64
CA LEU A 432 2.62 4.97 -4.80
C LEU A 432 3.16 4.15 -5.97
N THR A 433 2.49 4.22 -7.12
CA THR A 433 3.01 3.67 -8.37
C THR A 433 2.96 4.76 -9.43
N VAL A 434 4.14 5.05 -9.98
CA VAL A 434 4.29 6.08 -11.01
C VAL A 434 4.29 5.44 -12.39
N PHE A 435 3.54 6.02 -13.33
CA PHE A 435 3.41 5.57 -14.72
C PHE A 435 4.00 6.59 -15.70
N GLY A 436 4.15 6.21 -16.97
CA GLY A 436 4.70 7.05 -18.05
C GLY A 436 6.23 7.11 -18.11
N GLY A 437 6.75 7.54 -19.25
CA GLY A 437 8.15 7.86 -19.53
C GLY A 437 8.33 9.31 -20.00
N GLU A 438 9.47 9.62 -20.62
CA GLU A 438 9.69 10.92 -21.23
C GLU A 438 8.89 11.01 -22.53
N VAL A 439 7.89 11.89 -22.53
CA VAL A 439 7.10 12.19 -23.73
C VAL A 439 7.47 13.57 -24.21
N VAL A 440 7.72 13.69 -25.51
CA VAL A 440 7.84 15.00 -26.16
C VAL A 440 6.46 15.65 -26.10
N ASN A 441 6.40 16.94 -25.74
CA ASN A 441 5.15 17.69 -25.69
C ASN A 441 5.40 19.09 -26.21
N ALA A 442 4.42 19.64 -26.92
CA ALA A 442 4.43 21.03 -27.30
C ALA A 442 3.07 21.60 -26.92
N GLY A 443 3.05 22.67 -26.15
CA GLY A 443 1.81 23.13 -25.52
C GLY A 443 1.96 24.49 -24.86
N ILE A 444 0.82 25.14 -24.60
CA ILE A 444 0.76 26.42 -23.89
C ILE A 444 0.81 26.12 -22.38
N THR A 445 1.82 26.66 -21.71
CA THR A 445 2.10 26.45 -20.28
C THR A 445 1.64 27.63 -19.41
N GLY A 446 1.33 28.77 -20.02
CA GLY A 446 0.79 29.92 -19.31
C GLY A 446 0.19 30.96 -20.25
N ALA A 447 -0.78 31.71 -19.75
CA ALA A 447 -1.40 32.81 -20.48
C ALA A 447 -1.69 33.98 -19.53
N SER A 448 -1.44 35.20 -20.00
CA SER A 448 -1.79 36.42 -19.29
C SER A 448 -2.13 37.53 -20.29
N ILE A 449 -2.90 38.51 -19.85
CA ILE A 449 -3.27 39.67 -20.67
C ILE A 449 -2.54 40.88 -20.09
N LEU A 450 -1.71 41.55 -20.90
CA LEU A 450 -0.86 42.65 -20.45
C LEU A 450 -1.66 43.96 -20.31
N ASP A 451 -2.59 44.20 -21.25
CA ASP A 451 -3.54 45.33 -21.20
C ASP A 451 -4.96 44.80 -21.43
N ALA A 452 -5.63 44.36 -20.37
CA ALA A 452 -6.97 43.74 -20.42
C ALA A 452 -8.11 44.71 -20.78
N TRP A 453 -7.78 45.93 -21.19
CA TRP A 453 -8.73 47.02 -21.32
C TRP A 453 -9.60 46.79 -22.57
N PRO A 454 -10.83 47.33 -22.60
CA PRO A 454 -11.77 47.24 -23.73
C PRO A 454 -11.34 48.08 -24.95
N LEU A 455 -10.05 48.05 -25.29
CA LEU A 455 -9.49 48.73 -26.43
C LEU A 455 -9.74 47.92 -27.71
N SER A 456 -9.53 48.59 -28.84
CA SER A 456 -9.52 47.98 -30.16
C SER A 456 -8.34 47.01 -30.34
N THR A 457 -7.24 47.23 -29.63
CA THR A 457 -6.06 46.35 -29.59
C THR A 457 -5.70 45.96 -28.17
N PHE A 458 -5.27 44.73 -27.95
CA PHE A 458 -4.82 44.24 -26.65
C PHE A 458 -3.75 43.17 -26.81
N ASP A 459 -2.89 43.05 -25.81
CA ASP A 459 -1.73 42.15 -25.84
C ASP A 459 -1.95 40.95 -24.95
N VAL A 460 -1.71 39.77 -25.51
CA VAL A 460 -1.77 38.49 -24.81
C VAL A 460 -0.36 37.90 -24.76
N VAL A 461 0.12 37.61 -23.56
CA VAL A 461 1.41 36.97 -23.34
C VAL A 461 1.15 35.49 -23.06
N LEU A 462 1.72 34.63 -23.91
CA LEU A 462 1.68 33.18 -23.77
C LEU A 462 3.07 32.66 -23.44
N ASP A 463 3.16 31.81 -22.43
CA ASP A 463 4.31 30.95 -22.19
C ASP A 463 4.02 29.58 -22.81
N ALA A 464 4.95 29.02 -23.57
CA ALA A 464 4.78 27.77 -24.29
C ALA A 464 6.04 26.90 -24.24
N HIS A 465 5.85 25.60 -24.23
CA HIS A 465 6.92 24.63 -24.46
C HIS A 465 6.87 24.18 -25.92
N ALA A 466 8.01 24.24 -26.63
CA ALA A 466 8.11 23.85 -28.03
C ALA A 466 9.51 23.23 -28.30
N PRO A 467 9.62 21.88 -28.31
CA PRO A 467 10.89 21.15 -28.37
C PRO A 467 11.52 21.10 -29.77
N HIS A 468 10.76 21.40 -30.82
CA HIS A 468 11.20 21.29 -32.21
C HIS A 468 11.44 22.63 -32.91
N GLY A 469 11.37 23.74 -32.16
CA GLY A 469 11.61 25.08 -32.69
C GLY A 469 10.68 26.14 -32.10
N PRO A 470 10.73 27.38 -32.62
CA PRO A 470 9.86 28.45 -32.18
C PRO A 470 8.37 28.12 -32.44
N PRO A 471 7.48 28.28 -31.45
CA PRO A 471 6.06 28.02 -31.63
C PRO A 471 5.42 29.06 -32.55
N ALA A 472 4.40 28.63 -33.28
CA ALA A 472 3.52 29.51 -34.04
C ALA A 472 2.10 29.40 -33.48
N PHE A 473 1.34 30.49 -33.55
CA PHE A 473 -0.01 30.58 -32.98
C PHE A 473 -1.01 31.01 -34.06
N HIS A 474 -2.19 30.39 -34.01
CA HIS A 474 -3.35 30.77 -34.80
C HIS A 474 -4.40 31.40 -33.88
N VAL A 475 -4.95 32.52 -34.31
CA VAL A 475 -5.99 33.24 -33.58
C VAL A 475 -7.27 33.18 -34.40
N ASP A 476 -8.36 32.74 -33.77
CA ASP A 476 -9.67 32.63 -34.41
C ASP A 476 -10.79 33.16 -33.50
N GLY A 477 -11.89 33.61 -34.09
CA GLY A 477 -13.07 34.12 -33.40
C GLY A 477 -13.12 35.65 -33.27
N ALA A 478 -13.34 36.15 -32.04
CA ALA A 478 -13.66 37.56 -31.78
C ALA A 478 -12.49 38.54 -31.90
N ALA A 479 -11.27 38.07 -32.11
CA ALA A 479 -10.09 38.87 -32.41
C ALA A 479 -9.23 38.20 -33.49
N GLU A 480 -8.30 38.96 -34.06
CA GLU A 480 -7.31 38.49 -35.03
C GLU A 480 -5.91 38.99 -34.66
N SER A 481 -4.87 38.34 -35.15
CA SER A 481 -3.49 38.81 -34.91
C SER A 481 -3.25 40.12 -35.64
N ALA A 482 -2.92 41.18 -34.90
CA ALA A 482 -2.23 42.33 -35.47
C ALA A 482 -0.82 41.90 -35.91
N ALA A 483 -0.26 42.58 -36.91
CA ALA A 483 1.03 42.19 -37.47
C ALA A 483 2.15 42.26 -36.41
N GLY A 484 2.88 41.15 -36.24
CA GLY A 484 4.01 41.05 -35.32
C GLY A 484 3.73 40.09 -34.16
N LEU A 485 4.51 39.01 -34.10
CA LEU A 485 4.63 38.11 -32.96
C LEU A 485 6.00 38.38 -32.34
N GLU A 486 6.04 38.86 -31.10
CA GLU A 486 7.31 38.93 -30.38
C GLU A 486 7.55 37.59 -29.68
N LEU A 487 8.66 36.95 -30.02
CA LEU A 487 8.99 35.62 -29.50
C LEU A 487 10.36 35.67 -28.82
N VAL A 488 10.41 35.23 -27.56
CA VAL A 488 11.63 35.20 -26.75
C VAL A 488 11.82 33.80 -26.17
N GLU A 489 12.96 33.17 -26.43
CA GLU A 489 13.33 31.92 -25.77
C GLU A 489 13.82 32.23 -24.35
N LEU A 490 13.08 31.77 -23.34
CA LEU A 490 13.42 31.97 -21.92
C LEU A 490 14.44 30.94 -21.42
N ALA A 491 14.33 29.71 -21.93
CA ALA A 491 15.19 28.57 -21.68
C ALA A 491 15.06 27.60 -22.86
N PRO A 492 15.94 26.59 -23.03
CA PRO A 492 15.85 25.65 -24.14
C PRO A 492 14.43 25.08 -24.29
N SER A 493 13.82 25.26 -25.46
CA SER A 493 12.44 24.82 -25.76
C SER A 493 11.33 25.50 -24.95
N ARG A 494 11.61 26.54 -24.17
CA ARG A 494 10.62 27.34 -23.44
C ARG A 494 10.58 28.74 -24.01
N TRP A 495 9.42 29.13 -24.50
CA TRP A 495 9.22 30.35 -25.26
C TRP A 495 8.17 31.22 -24.59
N ARG A 496 8.39 32.53 -24.64
CA ARG A 496 7.39 33.54 -24.38
C ARG A 496 7.00 34.21 -25.68
N ALA A 497 5.71 34.24 -25.95
CA ALA A 497 5.10 34.86 -27.10
C ALA A 497 4.23 36.03 -26.66
N THR A 498 4.49 37.24 -27.17
CA THR A 498 3.58 38.37 -27.04
C THR A 498 2.79 38.50 -28.34
N LEU A 499 1.49 38.25 -28.26
CA LEU A 499 0.54 38.37 -29.35
C LEU A 499 -0.18 39.71 -29.24
N HIS A 500 0.03 40.57 -30.24
CA HIS A 500 -0.74 41.78 -30.41
C HIS A 500 -2.04 41.43 -31.13
N LEU A 501 -3.19 41.58 -30.47
CA LEU A 501 -4.49 41.18 -31.02
C LEU A 501 -5.36 42.40 -31.35
N LEU A 502 -6.02 42.35 -32.51
CA LEU A 502 -7.01 43.32 -32.94
C LEU A 502 -8.42 42.75 -32.75
N ARG A 503 -9.28 43.52 -32.11
CA ARG A 503 -10.68 43.19 -31.90
C ARG A 503 -11.45 43.18 -33.23
N LYS A 504 -12.10 42.06 -33.54
CA LYS A 504 -12.97 41.89 -34.71
C LYS A 504 -14.46 41.90 -34.34
N GLY A 505 -14.79 41.48 -33.12
CA GLY A 505 -16.16 41.41 -32.63
C GLY A 505 -16.23 41.17 -31.13
N THR A 506 -17.33 40.56 -30.70
CA THR A 506 -17.61 40.23 -29.29
C THR A 506 -17.85 38.73 -29.17
N GLY A 507 -17.35 38.10 -28.11
CA GLY A 507 -17.51 36.67 -27.86
C GLY A 507 -16.19 35.97 -27.58
N THR A 508 -16.11 34.69 -27.91
CA THR A 508 -14.90 33.89 -27.63
C THR A 508 -13.85 34.12 -28.72
N CYS A 509 -12.61 34.30 -28.30
CA CYS A 509 -11.42 34.29 -29.15
C CYS A 509 -10.57 33.10 -28.70
N ARG A 510 -10.20 32.23 -29.64
CA ARG A 510 -9.37 31.06 -29.37
C ARG A 510 -8.00 31.28 -29.98
N ILE A 511 -6.96 31.06 -29.18
CA ILE A 511 -5.58 31.03 -29.64
C ILE A 511 -5.11 29.58 -29.59
N THR A 512 -4.58 29.05 -30.68
CA THR A 512 -4.18 27.65 -30.82
C THR A 512 -2.74 27.55 -31.30
N LEU A 513 -1.97 26.62 -30.76
CA LEU A 513 -0.62 26.29 -31.19
C LEU A 513 -0.66 25.61 -32.57
N ALA A 514 0.14 26.10 -33.50
CA ALA A 514 0.15 25.64 -34.89
C ALA A 514 1.07 24.41 -35.06
N ALA A 515 0.49 23.28 -35.47
CA ALA A 515 1.19 22.05 -35.85
C ALA A 515 2.20 21.53 -34.81
N PRO A 516 1.73 21.09 -33.63
CA PRO A 516 2.62 20.60 -32.59
C PRO A 516 3.09 19.18 -32.99
N THR A 517 4.24 19.10 -33.66
CA THR A 517 4.87 17.82 -34.00
C THR A 517 5.34 17.12 -32.73
N GLY A 518 5.00 15.83 -32.58
CA GLY A 518 5.42 15.07 -31.40
C GLY A 518 4.71 15.49 -30.12
N ASP A 519 3.49 16.04 -30.23
CA ASP A 519 2.67 16.43 -29.10
C ASP A 519 2.04 15.23 -28.37
N ALA A 520 2.07 15.29 -27.05
CA ALA A 520 1.50 14.29 -26.17
C ALA A 520 0.14 14.71 -25.60
N LEU A 521 -0.20 16.00 -25.63
CA LEU A 521 -1.33 16.56 -24.90
C LEU A 521 -2.06 17.68 -25.67
N ALA A 522 -2.85 17.32 -26.68
CA ALA A 522 -3.63 18.29 -27.48
C ALA A 522 -4.62 19.21 -26.70
N ALA A 523 -4.84 18.95 -25.41
CA ALA A 523 -5.68 19.80 -24.57
C ALA A 523 -4.97 21.12 -24.20
N ASP A 524 -3.64 21.13 -24.08
CA ASP A 524 -2.85 22.31 -23.71
C ASP A 524 -2.47 23.21 -24.91
N ASP A 525 -2.86 22.81 -26.12
CA ASP A 525 -2.56 23.53 -27.36
C ASP A 525 -3.36 24.82 -27.54
N GLN A 526 -4.35 25.10 -26.70
CA GLN A 526 -5.27 26.21 -26.92
C GLN A 526 -5.60 27.00 -25.66
N VAL A 527 -5.83 28.29 -25.85
CA VAL A 527 -6.30 29.21 -24.83
C VAL A 527 -7.53 29.94 -25.36
N GLU A 528 -8.56 30.05 -24.52
CA GLU A 528 -9.76 30.81 -24.82
C GLU A 528 -9.83 32.11 -24.00
N LEU A 529 -10.17 33.17 -24.72
CA LEU A 529 -10.37 34.52 -24.21
C LEU A 529 -11.83 34.92 -24.46
N LEU A 530 -12.43 35.58 -23.49
CA LEU A 530 -13.69 36.29 -23.67
C LEU A 530 -13.39 37.75 -24.03
N VAL A 531 -13.78 38.12 -25.26
CA VAL A 531 -13.69 39.47 -25.80
C VAL A 531 -15.05 40.16 -25.58
N PRO A 532 -15.18 41.09 -24.62
CA PRO A 532 -16.45 41.74 -24.29
C PRO A 532 -16.87 42.74 -25.37
N PRO A 533 -18.05 43.36 -25.33
CA PRO A 533 -18.33 44.53 -26.16
C PRO A 533 -17.33 45.68 -25.94
N PRO A 534 -17.05 46.51 -26.97
CA PRO A 534 -16.18 47.67 -26.83
C PRO A 534 -16.70 48.64 -25.76
N ALA A 535 -15.77 49.32 -25.07
CA ALA A 535 -16.11 50.13 -23.90
C ALA A 535 -17.17 51.20 -24.20
N ALA A 536 -17.04 51.87 -25.34
CA ALA A 536 -18.01 52.85 -25.81
C ALA A 536 -18.03 52.86 -27.34
N SER A 537 -19.08 52.33 -27.94
CA SER A 537 -19.28 52.38 -29.40
C SER A 537 -19.76 53.76 -29.83
N ARG A 538 -20.50 54.46 -28.95
CA ARG A 538 -21.04 55.80 -29.15
C ARG A 538 -20.61 56.71 -28.00
N ILE A 539 -19.70 57.64 -28.28
CA ILE A 539 -19.27 58.65 -27.31
C ILE A 539 -20.05 59.93 -27.58
N GLY A 540 -20.99 60.24 -26.69
CA GLY A 540 -21.79 61.45 -26.74
C GLY A 540 -21.00 62.65 -26.27
N VAL A 541 -21.04 63.74 -27.02
CA VAL A 541 -20.38 64.99 -26.66
C VAL A 541 -21.42 66.09 -26.47
N LEU A 542 -21.35 66.76 -25.30
CA LEU A 542 -22.14 67.93 -24.94
C LEU A 542 -21.20 69.05 -24.51
N HIS A 543 -21.03 70.08 -25.32
CA HIS A 543 -20.37 71.30 -24.88
C HIS A 543 -21.01 72.52 -25.51
N ALA A 544 -20.80 73.68 -24.89
CA ALA A 544 -21.05 74.95 -25.56
C ALA A 544 -19.98 75.12 -26.67
N PRO A 545 -20.34 75.64 -27.85
CA PRO A 545 -19.37 75.82 -28.93
C PRO A 545 -18.18 76.65 -28.43
N ALA A 546 -16.97 76.12 -28.60
CA ALA A 546 -15.76 76.87 -28.34
C ALA A 546 -15.77 78.12 -29.24
N GLY A 547 -15.29 79.27 -28.73
CA GLY A 547 -14.98 80.42 -29.59
C GLY A 547 -13.83 80.10 -30.56
N ASP A 548 -13.07 81.10 -31.02
CA ASP A 548 -11.93 80.91 -31.97
C ASP A 548 -10.72 80.11 -31.42
N GLY A 549 -10.90 79.31 -30.36
CA GLY A 549 -9.87 78.50 -29.70
C GLY A 549 -9.90 77.01 -30.04
N VAL A 550 -8.95 76.25 -29.48
CA VAL A 550 -8.88 74.79 -29.63
C VAL A 550 -9.99 74.12 -28.84
N ASP A 551 -10.79 73.30 -29.52
CA ASP A 551 -11.79 72.43 -28.89
C ASP A 551 -11.12 71.19 -28.28
N TRP A 552 -10.72 71.31 -27.01
CA TRP A 552 -10.07 70.23 -26.27
C TRP A 552 -11.02 69.07 -25.98
N LEU A 553 -12.32 69.32 -25.83
CA LEU A 553 -13.29 68.25 -25.57
C LEU A 553 -13.49 67.39 -26.82
N ALA A 554 -13.63 67.99 -27.99
CA ALA A 554 -13.73 67.26 -29.26
C ALA A 554 -12.46 66.42 -29.52
N ARG A 555 -11.27 66.95 -29.20
CA ARG A 555 -10.00 66.20 -29.27
C ARG A 555 -9.98 65.01 -28.30
N ALA A 556 -10.41 65.21 -27.06
CA ALA A 556 -10.51 64.14 -26.07
C ALA A 556 -11.52 63.06 -26.50
N ALA A 557 -12.67 63.48 -27.05
CA ALA A 557 -13.69 62.58 -27.59
C ALA A 557 -13.16 61.74 -28.75
N GLY A 558 -12.46 62.36 -29.70
CA GLY A 558 -11.82 61.67 -30.81
C GLY A 558 -10.81 60.63 -30.33
N LEU A 559 -9.93 60.99 -29.39
CA LEU A 559 -8.96 60.06 -28.81
C LEU A 559 -9.64 58.87 -28.10
N LEU A 560 -10.70 59.13 -27.35
CA LEU A 560 -11.47 58.05 -26.71
C LEU A 560 -12.20 57.16 -27.71
N ALA A 561 -12.72 57.73 -28.81
CA ALA A 561 -13.38 57.00 -29.87
C ALA A 561 -12.38 56.10 -30.62
N ASP A 562 -11.19 56.61 -30.94
CA ASP A 562 -10.10 55.84 -31.55
C ASP A 562 -9.67 54.68 -30.65
N LEU A 563 -9.51 54.93 -29.34
CA LEU A 563 -9.16 53.91 -28.35
C LEU A 563 -10.23 52.82 -28.20
N ALA A 564 -11.51 53.22 -28.18
CA ALA A 564 -12.64 52.28 -28.03
C ALA A 564 -13.01 51.57 -29.34
N GLY A 565 -12.51 52.03 -30.50
CA GLY A 565 -13.02 51.63 -31.81
C GLY A 565 -14.46 52.09 -32.07
N GLY A 566 -14.86 53.20 -31.46
CA GLY A 566 -16.21 53.78 -31.53
C GLY A 566 -16.29 55.05 -32.38
N ALA A 567 -17.42 55.73 -32.32
CA ALA A 567 -17.65 57.00 -32.98
C ALA A 567 -18.07 58.10 -32.00
N VAL A 568 -17.62 59.32 -32.27
CA VAL A 568 -18.11 60.53 -31.60
C VAL A 568 -19.45 60.92 -32.20
N VAL A 569 -20.44 61.17 -31.35
CA VAL A 569 -21.77 61.63 -31.74
C VAL A 569 -22.13 62.88 -30.95
N GLU A 570 -22.76 63.86 -31.60
CA GLU A 570 -23.38 64.97 -30.88
C GLU A 570 -24.53 64.40 -30.05
N ALA A 571 -24.55 64.63 -28.75
CA ALA A 571 -25.58 64.05 -27.89
C ALA A 571 -26.83 64.93 -27.88
N GLY A 572 -27.95 64.42 -28.40
CA GLY A 572 -29.27 65.06 -28.29
C GLY A 572 -30.10 64.60 -27.08
N PRO A 573 -31.17 65.33 -26.71
CA PRO A 573 -32.13 64.86 -25.71
C PRO A 573 -32.75 63.51 -26.10
N GLY A 574 -32.57 62.48 -25.26
CA GLY A 574 -33.09 61.13 -25.50
C GLY A 574 -32.21 60.24 -26.37
N GLU A 575 -31.07 60.74 -26.84
CA GLU A 575 -30.11 59.94 -27.59
C GLU A 575 -29.35 58.97 -26.68
N ARG A 576 -29.23 57.71 -27.11
CA ARG A 576 -28.48 56.69 -26.37
C ARG A 576 -27.00 56.76 -26.74
N VAL A 577 -26.18 57.01 -25.74
CA VAL A 577 -24.71 57.03 -25.82
C VAL A 577 -24.13 56.15 -24.72
N ASP A 578 -22.98 55.54 -24.99
CA ASP A 578 -22.33 54.58 -24.07
C ASP A 578 -21.44 55.29 -23.05
N LEU A 579 -20.86 56.42 -23.45
CA LEU A 579 -20.09 57.32 -22.61
C LEU A 579 -20.48 58.76 -22.94
N LEU A 580 -20.77 59.58 -21.93
CA LEU A 580 -21.12 60.98 -22.10
C LEU A 580 -19.96 61.88 -21.66
N LEU A 581 -19.44 62.69 -22.59
CA LEU A 581 -18.47 63.75 -22.32
C LEU A 581 -19.18 65.09 -22.29
N VAL A 582 -19.00 65.83 -21.20
CA VAL A 582 -19.67 67.12 -21.01
C VAL A 582 -18.66 68.20 -20.65
N GLU A 583 -18.74 69.37 -21.27
CA GLU A 583 -17.97 70.54 -20.83
C GLU A 583 -18.87 71.75 -20.62
N GLY A 584 -18.74 72.37 -19.46
CA GLY A 584 -19.53 73.53 -19.06
C GLY A 584 -21.00 73.18 -18.77
N GLY A 585 -21.84 74.20 -18.69
CA GLY A 585 -23.28 74.07 -18.47
C GLY A 585 -23.65 73.53 -17.08
N ARG A 586 -24.91 73.09 -16.97
CA ARG A 586 -25.47 72.50 -15.75
C ARG A 586 -26.21 71.21 -16.07
N LEU A 587 -25.98 70.17 -15.25
CA LEU A 587 -26.70 68.90 -15.29
C LEU A 587 -27.46 68.69 -13.97
N GLN A 588 -28.58 67.98 -14.03
CA GLN A 588 -29.38 67.68 -12.83
C GLN A 588 -28.75 66.57 -11.97
N SER A 589 -28.04 65.64 -12.59
CA SER A 589 -27.39 64.52 -11.91
C SER A 589 -26.19 64.04 -12.72
N ALA A 590 -25.22 63.41 -12.04
CA ALA A 590 -24.08 62.78 -12.69
C ALA A 590 -24.53 61.64 -13.63
N PRO A 591 -24.07 61.60 -14.89
CA PRO A 591 -24.36 60.50 -15.78
C PRO A 591 -23.70 59.20 -15.29
N PRO A 592 -24.37 58.03 -15.42
CA PRO A 592 -23.89 56.74 -14.94
C PRO A 592 -22.57 56.28 -15.60
N ARG A 593 -22.30 56.75 -16.83
CA ARG A 593 -21.04 56.55 -17.55
C ARG A 593 -20.67 57.87 -18.21
N GLY A 594 -20.01 58.77 -17.48
CA GLY A 594 -19.63 60.05 -18.07
C GLY A 594 -18.42 60.71 -17.43
N ILE A 595 -17.86 61.64 -18.20
CA ILE A 595 -16.74 62.47 -17.82
C ILE A 595 -17.15 63.92 -18.05
N SER A 596 -17.10 64.77 -17.01
CA SER A 596 -17.46 66.18 -17.16
C SER A 596 -16.33 67.13 -16.78
N PHE A 597 -16.23 68.25 -17.48
CA PHE A 597 -15.25 69.31 -17.26
C PHE A 597 -15.95 70.64 -17.03
N GLY A 598 -15.86 71.20 -15.82
CA GLY A 598 -16.45 72.50 -15.51
C GLY A 598 -17.99 72.53 -15.58
N THR A 599 -18.63 71.37 -15.43
CA THR A 599 -20.09 71.21 -15.43
C THR A 599 -20.61 71.27 -14.00
N ALA A 600 -21.62 72.12 -13.77
CA ALA A 600 -22.23 72.27 -12.45
C ALA A 600 -23.39 71.29 -12.24
N PHE A 601 -23.47 70.70 -11.05
CA PHE A 601 -24.56 69.82 -10.60
C PHE A 601 -25.43 70.47 -9.51
N ALA A 602 -24.91 71.50 -8.86
CA ALA A 602 -25.63 72.34 -7.90
C ALA A 602 -25.22 73.82 -8.06
N ASP A 603 -25.77 74.70 -7.22
CA ASP A 603 -25.37 76.10 -7.16
C ASP A 603 -23.99 76.22 -6.50
N GLY A 604 -23.04 76.85 -7.19
CA GLY A 604 -21.73 77.15 -6.65
C GLY A 604 -21.04 78.28 -7.40
N ALA A 605 -20.19 79.01 -6.69
CA ALA A 605 -19.45 80.13 -7.26
C ALA A 605 -18.29 79.65 -8.14
N VAL A 606 -17.86 80.49 -9.08
CA VAL A 606 -16.59 80.28 -9.80
C VAL A 606 -15.44 80.83 -8.97
N ARG A 607 -14.40 80.04 -8.80
CA ARG A 607 -13.15 80.37 -8.10
C ARG A 607 -12.04 80.60 -9.11
N HIS A 608 -11.19 81.59 -8.84
CA HIS A 608 -10.08 81.97 -9.70
C HIS A 608 -8.75 81.51 -9.09
N ALA A 609 -7.88 80.98 -9.95
CA ALA A 609 -6.54 80.49 -9.64
C ALA A 609 -6.46 79.55 -8.41
N PRO A 610 -7.29 78.49 -8.32
CA PRO A 610 -7.13 77.50 -7.26
C PRO A 610 -5.80 76.75 -7.41
N HIS A 611 -5.10 76.53 -6.30
CA HIS A 611 -3.86 75.76 -6.28
C HIS A 611 -4.16 74.30 -5.94
N VAL A 612 -3.50 73.36 -6.63
CA VAL A 612 -3.59 71.92 -6.33
C VAL A 612 -2.83 71.66 -5.01
N LEU A 613 -3.53 71.10 -4.02
CA LEU A 613 -2.95 70.73 -2.71
C LEU A 613 -2.42 69.30 -2.72
N GLY A 614 -3.08 68.41 -3.45
CA GLY A 614 -2.72 67.00 -3.54
C GLY A 614 -3.71 66.22 -4.38
N TRP A 615 -3.41 64.94 -4.62
CA TRP A 615 -4.32 64.02 -5.29
C TRP A 615 -4.20 62.61 -4.69
N ASP A 616 -5.27 61.82 -4.82
CA ASP A 616 -5.33 60.44 -4.36
C ASP A 616 -4.38 59.57 -5.21
N ARG A 617 -3.30 59.06 -4.63
CA ARG A 617 -2.32 58.21 -5.35
C ARG A 617 -2.71 56.73 -5.37
N GLU A 618 -3.75 56.35 -4.63
CA GLU A 618 -4.22 54.96 -4.56
C GLU A 618 -5.42 54.69 -5.46
N HIS A 619 -6.13 55.73 -5.90
CA HIS A 619 -7.26 55.54 -6.78
C HIS A 619 -6.83 55.02 -8.18
N PRO A 620 -7.55 54.07 -8.79
CA PRO A 620 -7.20 53.50 -10.12
C PRO A 620 -7.00 54.55 -11.22
N LEU A 621 -7.76 55.65 -11.18
CA LEU A 621 -7.65 56.74 -12.15
C LEU A 621 -6.33 57.52 -12.06
N THR A 622 -5.80 57.71 -10.84
CA THR A 622 -4.70 58.66 -10.55
C THR A 622 -3.42 57.99 -10.06
N ARG A 623 -3.43 56.68 -9.76
CA ARG A 623 -2.25 55.93 -9.31
C ARG A 623 -1.11 56.01 -10.32
N GLY A 624 0.06 56.48 -9.89
CA GLY A 624 1.24 56.63 -10.74
C GLY A 624 1.15 57.76 -11.78
N LEU A 625 0.11 58.61 -11.75
CA LEU A 625 0.10 59.85 -12.53
C LEU A 625 0.81 60.96 -11.75
N ASP A 626 1.53 61.79 -12.49
CA ASP A 626 2.10 63.04 -11.99
C ASP A 626 1.20 64.22 -12.37
N LEU A 627 0.63 64.86 -11.35
CA LEU A 627 -0.22 66.04 -11.48
C LEU A 627 0.39 67.26 -10.74
N SER A 628 1.68 67.21 -10.42
CA SER A 628 2.38 68.29 -9.70
C SER A 628 2.40 69.62 -10.48
N GLU A 629 2.49 69.53 -11.81
CA GLU A 629 2.48 70.67 -12.74
C GLU A 629 1.07 71.11 -13.15
N LEU A 630 0.01 70.56 -12.54
CA LEU A 630 -1.37 70.94 -12.87
C LEU A 630 -1.67 72.36 -12.34
N VAL A 631 -1.93 73.26 -13.28
CA VAL A 631 -2.32 74.64 -13.04
C VAL A 631 -3.74 74.86 -13.54
N VAL A 632 -4.60 75.36 -12.65
CA VAL A 632 -6.01 75.64 -12.93
C VAL A 632 -6.24 77.15 -12.79
N ARG A 633 -6.73 77.79 -13.85
CA ARG A 633 -7.03 79.23 -13.90
C ARG A 633 -8.40 79.55 -13.30
N ARG A 634 -9.39 78.70 -13.55
CA ARG A 634 -10.77 78.84 -13.06
C ARG A 634 -11.36 77.48 -12.78
N ALA A 635 -12.06 77.34 -11.65
CA ALA A 635 -12.81 76.14 -11.30
C ALA A 635 -14.13 76.52 -10.62
N LEU A 636 -15.12 75.65 -10.71
CA LEU A 636 -16.31 75.70 -9.87
C LEU A 636 -15.94 75.42 -8.41
N ASP A 637 -16.72 75.98 -7.49
CA ASP A 637 -16.67 75.59 -6.07
C ASP A 637 -17.00 74.11 -5.92
N GLY A 638 -16.43 73.45 -4.91
CA GLY A 638 -16.67 72.03 -4.64
C GLY A 638 -18.15 71.71 -4.40
N ALA A 639 -18.91 72.67 -3.87
CA ALA A 639 -20.36 72.54 -3.69
C ALA A 639 -21.14 72.40 -5.02
N ALA A 640 -20.54 72.75 -6.17
CA ALA A 640 -21.15 72.55 -7.49
C ALA A 640 -20.86 71.18 -8.10
N LEU A 641 -19.96 70.37 -7.51
CA LEU A 641 -19.69 69.01 -7.95
C LEU A 641 -20.73 68.03 -7.39
N PRO A 642 -20.84 66.80 -7.94
CA PRO A 642 -21.79 65.82 -7.44
C PRO A 642 -21.55 65.42 -5.99
N ASP A 643 -22.63 65.37 -5.20
CA ASP A 643 -22.60 64.92 -3.81
C ASP A 643 -22.24 63.42 -3.68
N GLY A 644 -21.60 63.04 -2.58
CA GLY A 644 -21.24 61.65 -2.28
C GLY A 644 -20.08 61.08 -3.10
N ALA A 645 -19.36 61.93 -3.85
CA ALA A 645 -18.23 61.54 -4.67
C ALA A 645 -16.90 61.48 -3.88
N ARG A 646 -16.00 60.58 -4.27
CA ARG A 646 -14.63 60.50 -3.74
C ARG A 646 -13.77 61.58 -4.38
N VAL A 647 -13.11 62.40 -3.56
CA VAL A 647 -12.18 63.43 -4.05
C VAL A 647 -10.93 62.77 -4.64
N LEU A 648 -10.62 63.11 -5.89
CA LEU A 648 -9.41 62.65 -6.58
C LEU A 648 -8.31 63.69 -6.56
N ILE A 649 -8.66 64.96 -6.78
CA ILE A 649 -7.72 66.09 -6.77
C ILE A 649 -8.27 67.14 -5.81
N GLU A 650 -7.47 67.49 -4.82
CA GLU A 650 -7.80 68.49 -3.80
C GLU A 650 -7.20 69.84 -4.18
N GLY A 651 -7.99 70.91 -4.06
CA GLY A 651 -7.56 72.27 -4.34
C GLY A 651 -7.79 73.21 -3.16
N SER A 652 -7.11 74.36 -3.19
CA SER A 652 -7.16 75.38 -2.12
C SER A 652 -8.55 75.98 -1.87
N THR A 653 -9.47 75.85 -2.82
CA THR A 653 -10.86 76.35 -2.73
C THR A 653 -11.89 75.23 -2.77
N GLY A 654 -11.49 73.98 -2.53
CA GLY A 654 -12.34 72.79 -2.63
C GLY A 654 -11.81 71.74 -3.62
N PRO A 655 -12.52 70.61 -3.77
CA PRO A 655 -12.15 69.54 -4.70
C PRO A 655 -12.14 70.04 -6.16
N LEU A 656 -11.07 69.72 -6.87
CA LEU A 656 -10.89 70.04 -8.30
C LEU A 656 -11.29 68.88 -9.21
N ALA A 657 -11.27 67.65 -8.71
CA ALA A 657 -11.81 66.48 -9.41
C ALA A 657 -12.37 65.46 -8.42
N VAL A 658 -13.48 64.83 -8.79
CA VAL A 658 -14.17 63.80 -7.99
C VAL A 658 -14.57 62.60 -8.85
N ALA A 659 -14.62 61.42 -8.23
CA ALA A 659 -15.09 60.17 -8.81
C ALA A 659 -16.34 59.67 -8.09
N ILE A 660 -17.34 59.21 -8.84
CA ILE A 660 -18.50 58.49 -8.29
C ILE A 660 -18.33 57.01 -8.59
N ASP A 661 -18.44 56.17 -7.57
CA ASP A 661 -18.43 54.71 -7.70
C ASP A 661 -19.58 54.12 -6.87
N GLY A 662 -20.66 53.71 -7.53
CA GLY A 662 -21.84 53.19 -6.84
C GLY A 662 -22.84 52.50 -7.77
N ALA A 663 -23.99 52.09 -7.22
CA ALA A 663 -25.04 51.37 -7.96
C ALA A 663 -25.62 52.18 -9.14
N GLY A 664 -25.47 53.50 -9.12
CA GLY A 664 -25.85 54.41 -10.21
C GLY A 664 -24.81 54.54 -11.32
N GLY A 665 -23.72 53.77 -11.30
CA GLY A 665 -22.65 53.82 -12.31
C GLY A 665 -21.36 54.46 -11.82
N ARG A 666 -20.40 54.60 -12.73
CA ARG A 666 -19.07 55.16 -12.49
C ARG A 666 -18.85 56.37 -13.38
N SER A 667 -18.45 57.49 -12.78
CA SER A 667 -18.27 58.75 -13.51
C SER A 667 -17.21 59.65 -12.88
N LEU A 668 -16.60 60.50 -13.72
CA LEU A 668 -15.47 61.37 -13.36
C LEU A 668 -15.82 62.83 -13.63
N HIS A 669 -15.65 63.71 -12.65
CA HIS A 669 -16.07 65.10 -12.76
C HIS A 669 -14.98 66.04 -12.31
N PHE A 670 -14.60 66.98 -13.19
CA PHE A 670 -13.66 68.06 -12.91
C PHE A 670 -14.41 69.36 -12.68
N ALA A 671 -13.96 70.13 -11.68
CA ALA A 671 -14.51 71.44 -11.37
C ALA A 671 -14.19 72.50 -12.44
N PHE A 672 -13.24 72.25 -13.33
CA PHE A 672 -12.76 73.20 -14.31
C PHE A 672 -12.99 72.69 -15.74
N ALA A 673 -13.21 73.62 -16.67
CA ALA A 673 -13.21 73.33 -18.10
C ALA A 673 -11.78 73.08 -18.59
N LEU A 674 -11.60 72.29 -19.66
CA LEU A 674 -10.29 71.96 -20.21
C LEU A 674 -9.53 73.21 -20.68
N ALA A 675 -10.24 74.21 -21.20
CA ALA A 675 -9.64 75.50 -21.59
C ALA A 675 -9.20 76.37 -20.41
N ASP A 676 -9.65 76.06 -19.18
CA ASP A 676 -9.31 76.79 -17.95
C ASP A 676 -8.20 76.11 -17.13
N ALA A 677 -7.57 75.04 -17.65
CA ALA A 677 -6.44 74.37 -17.02
C ALA A 677 -5.39 73.96 -18.05
N ASN A 678 -4.14 73.75 -17.62
CA ASN A 678 -3.11 73.17 -18.47
C ASN A 678 -3.20 71.63 -18.57
N LEU A 679 -4.23 71.00 -17.98
CA LEU A 679 -4.40 69.55 -17.97
C LEU A 679 -4.23 68.91 -19.36
N PRO A 680 -4.83 69.44 -20.46
CA PRO A 680 -4.65 68.85 -21.80
C PRO A 680 -3.21 68.82 -22.31
N LEU A 681 -2.33 69.64 -21.74
CA LEU A 681 -0.92 69.75 -22.10
C LEU A 681 -0.02 68.81 -21.28
N LEU A 682 -0.56 68.17 -20.24
CA LEU A 682 0.19 67.24 -19.39
C LEU A 682 0.19 65.82 -19.96
N ALA A 683 1.30 65.10 -19.80
CA ALA A 683 1.40 63.68 -20.16
C ALA A 683 0.42 62.78 -19.36
N ALA A 684 -0.07 63.27 -18.22
CA ALA A 684 -1.07 62.59 -17.41
C ALA A 684 -2.46 62.57 -18.06
N PHE A 685 -2.80 63.53 -18.94
CA PHE A 685 -4.17 63.67 -19.44
C PHE A 685 -4.61 62.53 -20.38
N PRO A 686 -3.85 62.14 -21.42
CA PRO A 686 -4.22 60.98 -22.24
C PRO A 686 -4.32 59.69 -21.42
N GLN A 687 -3.43 59.52 -20.43
CA GLN A 687 -3.46 58.36 -19.52
C GLN A 687 -4.72 58.37 -18.64
N LEU A 688 -5.11 59.53 -18.13
CA LEU A 688 -6.31 59.72 -17.30
C LEU A 688 -7.58 59.46 -18.11
N LEU A 689 -7.67 59.96 -19.35
CA LEU A 689 -8.79 59.68 -20.26
C LEU A 689 -8.93 58.18 -20.53
N ARG A 690 -7.82 57.52 -20.89
CA ARG A 690 -7.79 56.06 -21.12
C ARG A 690 -8.29 55.30 -19.89
N ARG A 691 -7.82 55.68 -18.70
CA ARG A 691 -8.23 55.06 -17.41
C ARG A 691 -9.70 55.32 -17.10
N ALA A 692 -10.19 56.52 -17.37
CA ALA A 692 -11.58 56.89 -17.17
C ALA A 692 -12.50 56.09 -18.09
N LEU A 693 -12.14 55.90 -19.37
CA LEU A 693 -12.89 55.06 -20.29
C LEU A 693 -13.04 53.62 -19.77
N ALA A 694 -11.94 53.00 -19.33
CA ALA A 694 -11.97 51.65 -18.78
C ALA A 694 -12.71 51.57 -17.43
N TRP A 695 -12.45 52.50 -16.52
CA TRP A 695 -13.03 52.52 -15.18
C TRP A 695 -14.55 52.74 -15.21
N THR A 696 -15.03 53.64 -16.08
CA THR A 696 -16.47 53.88 -16.29
C THR A 696 -17.19 52.74 -17.01
N ALA A 697 -16.47 51.84 -17.70
CA ALA A 697 -17.03 50.64 -18.33
C ALA A 697 -17.23 49.47 -17.35
N GLY A 698 -16.53 49.47 -16.22
CA GLY A 698 -16.59 48.40 -15.24
C GLY A 698 -15.74 47.17 -15.62
N GLU A 699 -15.63 46.21 -14.69
CA GLU A 699 -14.78 45.04 -14.92
C GLU A 699 -15.36 44.06 -15.95
N GLU A 700 -16.67 44.08 -16.20
CA GLU A 700 -17.33 43.24 -17.20
C GLU A 700 -16.90 43.59 -18.64
N ALA A 701 -16.34 44.80 -18.84
CA ALA A 701 -15.78 45.24 -20.10
C ALA A 701 -14.30 44.83 -20.29
N LEU A 702 -13.67 44.15 -19.32
CA LEU A 702 -12.29 43.69 -19.49
C LEU A 702 -12.23 42.40 -20.33
N VAL A 703 -11.23 42.29 -21.20
CA VAL A 703 -10.88 41.00 -21.82
C VAL A 703 -10.43 40.06 -20.71
N ARG A 704 -10.96 38.84 -20.69
CA ARG A 704 -10.67 37.86 -19.65
C ARG A 704 -10.29 36.53 -20.27
N LEU A 705 -9.37 35.82 -19.63
CA LEU A 705 -9.15 34.40 -19.91
C LEU A 705 -10.34 33.61 -19.39
N VAL A 706 -10.80 32.63 -20.17
CA VAL A 706 -11.89 31.74 -19.74
C VAL A 706 -11.36 30.77 -18.67
N PRO A 707 -11.91 30.78 -17.43
CA PRO A 707 -11.46 29.87 -16.38
C PRO A 707 -11.70 28.41 -16.76
N GLY A 708 -10.70 27.54 -16.57
CA GLY A 708 -10.78 26.12 -16.94
C GLY A 708 -10.48 25.84 -18.42
N ALA A 709 -10.15 26.84 -19.23
CA ALA A 709 -9.62 26.68 -20.58
C ALA A 709 -8.08 26.67 -20.63
N TRP A 710 -7.41 26.46 -19.48
CA TRP A 710 -5.96 26.36 -19.35
C TRP A 710 -5.64 25.47 -18.13
N PHE A 711 -4.67 24.56 -18.31
CA PHE A 711 -4.22 23.61 -17.29
C PHE A 711 -3.21 24.26 -16.34
N ASP A 712 -2.99 23.65 -15.17
CA ASP A 712 -1.88 24.08 -14.31
C ASP A 712 -0.56 23.93 -15.08
N ALA A 713 0.39 24.84 -14.89
CA ALA A 713 1.67 24.82 -15.62
C ALA A 713 2.43 23.49 -15.43
N ALA A 714 2.18 22.79 -14.31
CA ALA A 714 2.69 21.45 -14.03
C ALA A 714 2.01 20.34 -14.87
N GLU A 715 0.73 20.49 -15.21
CA GLU A 715 0.00 19.56 -16.08
C GLU A 715 0.32 19.80 -17.57
N SER A 716 0.57 21.05 -17.99
CA SER A 716 0.98 21.38 -19.37
C SER A 716 2.46 21.04 -19.65
N ASP A 717 3.35 21.14 -18.65
CA ASP A 717 4.75 20.75 -18.81
C ASP A 717 4.94 19.26 -18.50
N VAL A 718 4.41 18.39 -19.36
CA VAL A 718 4.55 16.94 -19.20
C VAL A 718 5.99 16.42 -19.37
N SER A 719 6.94 17.28 -19.77
CA SER A 719 8.37 16.96 -19.72
C SER A 719 8.90 16.94 -18.28
N ARG A 720 8.27 17.71 -17.38
CA ARG A 720 8.65 17.81 -15.98
C ARG A 720 8.17 16.57 -15.24
N ARG A 721 9.10 15.84 -14.63
CA ARG A 721 8.80 14.66 -13.82
C ARG A 721 9.46 14.74 -12.46
N ILE A 722 8.67 14.61 -11.41
CA ILE A 722 9.21 14.29 -10.09
C ILE A 722 9.48 12.79 -10.12
N VAL A 723 10.68 12.35 -9.74
CA VAL A 723 11.03 10.92 -9.67
C VAL A 723 10.94 10.44 -8.22
N PRO A 724 9.74 10.24 -7.64
CA PRO A 724 9.61 9.65 -6.33
C PRO A 724 9.88 8.14 -6.43
N GLU A 725 10.49 7.56 -5.41
CA GLU A 725 10.57 6.10 -5.30
C GLU A 725 9.17 5.50 -5.20
N SER A 726 8.87 4.51 -6.04
CA SER A 726 7.60 3.77 -5.96
C SER A 726 7.50 3.06 -4.61
N ARG A 727 6.38 3.25 -3.92
CA ARG A 727 6.11 2.64 -2.61
C ARG A 727 5.14 1.48 -2.76
N HIS A 728 5.52 0.32 -2.27
CA HIS A 728 4.72 -0.90 -2.39
C HIS A 728 3.50 -0.91 -1.46
N LEU A 729 2.46 -1.62 -1.88
CA LEU A 729 1.30 -1.90 -1.05
C LEU A 729 1.70 -2.65 0.23
N PRO A 730 1.09 -2.32 1.38
CA PRO A 730 1.23 -3.12 2.59
C PRO A 730 0.58 -4.50 2.42
N GLY A 731 0.90 -5.43 3.32
CA GLY A 731 0.21 -6.72 3.37
C GLY A 731 -1.22 -6.53 3.89
N PHE A 732 -2.22 -7.04 3.17
CA PHE A 732 -3.63 -6.95 3.56
C PHE A 732 -4.01 -7.98 4.61
N GLY A 733 -5.03 -7.64 5.39
CA GLY A 733 -5.66 -8.57 6.32
C GLY A 733 -6.25 -9.75 5.55
N SER A 734 -6.10 -10.96 6.10
CA SER A 734 -6.71 -12.16 5.50
C SER A 734 -7.35 -13.01 6.57
N ASP A 735 -8.59 -13.42 6.35
CA ASP A 735 -9.21 -14.49 7.13
C ASP A 735 -8.47 -15.78 6.82
N GLY A 736 -7.83 -16.35 7.83
CA GLY A 736 -6.95 -17.51 7.70
C GLY A 736 -7.49 -18.59 6.77
N SER A 737 -6.79 -18.86 5.66
CA SER A 737 -7.27 -19.81 4.67
C SER A 737 -7.12 -21.26 5.14
N SER A 738 -8.15 -22.08 4.85
CA SER A 738 -8.16 -23.50 5.19
C SER A 738 -7.25 -24.27 4.24
N LEU A 739 -6.23 -24.93 4.79
CA LEU A 739 -5.35 -25.82 4.03
C LEU A 739 -5.94 -27.22 3.83
N ALA A 740 -7.16 -27.48 4.33
CA ALA A 740 -7.76 -28.82 4.28
C ALA A 740 -7.93 -29.34 2.84
N VAL A 741 -8.48 -28.52 1.94
CA VAL A 741 -8.71 -28.89 0.53
C VAL A 741 -7.41 -29.16 -0.23
N PRO A 742 -6.40 -28.26 -0.24
CA PRO A 742 -5.14 -28.53 -0.93
C PRO A 742 -4.36 -29.71 -0.32
N LEU A 743 -4.46 -29.95 0.99
CA LEU A 743 -3.84 -31.12 1.62
C LEU A 743 -4.55 -32.43 1.25
N LEU A 744 -5.88 -32.43 1.05
CA LEU A 744 -6.61 -33.59 0.53
C LEU A 744 -6.27 -33.88 -0.92
N LEU A 745 -6.16 -32.84 -1.76
CA LEU A 745 -5.72 -32.98 -3.15
C LEU A 745 -4.28 -33.52 -3.23
N PHE A 746 -3.38 -33.02 -2.38
CA PHE A 746 -2.02 -33.52 -2.27
C PHE A 746 -1.97 -34.99 -1.82
N ALA A 747 -2.79 -35.37 -0.83
CA ALA A 747 -2.93 -36.75 -0.39
C ALA A 747 -3.46 -37.65 -1.53
N ALA A 748 -4.47 -37.20 -2.28
CA ALA A 748 -5.03 -37.91 -3.41
C ALA A 748 -4.00 -38.10 -4.54
N LEU A 749 -3.20 -37.07 -4.87
CA LEU A 749 -2.11 -37.14 -5.84
C LEU A 749 -1.03 -38.14 -5.42
N LEU A 750 -0.65 -38.16 -4.14
CA LEU A 750 0.32 -39.12 -3.61
C LEU A 750 -0.21 -40.57 -3.64
N LEU A 751 -1.52 -40.76 -3.42
CA LEU A 751 -2.18 -42.06 -3.55
C LEU A 751 -2.27 -42.51 -5.02
N ALA A 752 -2.58 -41.60 -5.94
CA ALA A 752 -2.56 -41.87 -7.37
C ALA A 752 -1.14 -42.23 -7.85
N TRP A 753 -0.13 -41.48 -7.40
CA TRP A 753 1.27 -41.78 -7.71
C TRP A 753 1.71 -43.12 -7.13
N ARG A 754 1.25 -43.48 -5.93
CA ARG A 754 1.47 -44.81 -5.33
C ARG A 754 0.77 -45.94 -6.08
N ALA A 755 -0.38 -45.67 -6.71
CA ALA A 755 -1.08 -46.67 -7.52
C ALA A 755 -0.36 -46.92 -8.86
N TRP A 756 0.27 -45.87 -9.40
CA TRP A 756 1.05 -45.91 -10.64
C TRP A 756 2.47 -46.49 -10.47
N ALA A 757 3.21 -46.05 -9.45
CA ALA A 757 4.57 -46.51 -9.10
C ALA A 757 4.53 -47.84 -8.36
#